data_AF-A0A9X2WF17-F1
#
_entry.id   AF-A0A9X2WF17-F1
#
_cell.length_a   1.000
_cell.length_b   1.000
_cell.length_c   1.000
_cell.angle_alpha   90.00
_cell.angle_beta   90.00
_cell.angle_gamma   90.00
#
_symmetry.space_group_name_H-M   'P 1'
#
loop_
_entity.id
_entity.type
_entity.pdbx_description
1 polymer ?
#
loop_
_entity_poly.entity_id
_entity_poly.type
_entity_poly.pdbx_seq_one_letter_code
_entity_poly.pdbx_strand_id
1 'polypeptide(L)'
;MRTKTRTPERTIVFYSRLTIWLALLFIAGGLSFQSIQVNLFTQSDVDRAFADAMAEQMAHSLSTRLQDTRRLQTAASRHPLTVRALEENDPAWKATLRQFLPGVSSLQLIRREEAMGLQTSHGYAVQELVSRTLSGADMRLEAVQRNGGVHFYWASPIRNERNQIAGVLLAEYGSGWLSQFQSGTSQKMGQIVVSQFVDNDRSKGLEIFRIGQEVKRAGTIVTKPINDYWYLTYIPSDERPQLELMPLATPWIIVLVATLIGLFILVGMQKRDILRNQLKLLTYVRNLSRKGIDEPPVFTLALFHELAGSMQHLINTIRPGAETTAASADKNNGRERQDIPLEQPKKITTVSHAKRQTLPELMVEEVEQEHPVEIAQGIFRAYDIRGIVGQDLTDDTCYWIGRALGAEVQERGFSKISLAWDGRESSPQLAGQLQQGLNDSGCHVIRLGAQPTGLLYFATYELDTPCGVVVTGSHNPSEFNGLKIVIDQQTLAQDELLALYHRIMRRDLPRGHGQTEERELAEAYLQRIEDDVQLARSMKIVIDAGNGIAGPLAEKLMALLGLEAECLFCNVDGRFPNHHPDPSQPKNLQALQDAVKAHNADLGLAFDGDGDRVALVDNNGKIIWPDRLLMLLIEDILPRNPGRDVLYDVKSSRHLAPLISRHGGRPTMWKTGHSLMKRKMLELNAVVGGEFSGHFYIQDRWYGFDDGLYTAARLLEIISQKNQPTDQLFAALPEDVSTPEITIDSDDVRKFSLLQELSADSELTAGARVFNTDGLRIEFADGWGLIRPSNTTPKLTLRFAGNNAEAITRIQQRMKQALTRYAPELKVPF
;
A
#
# COMPACT_ATOMS: atom_id res chain seq x y z
N MET A 1 39.99 -73.26 38.54
CA MET A 1 40.24 -72.17 37.57
C MET A 1 39.05 -72.09 36.62
N ARG A 2 38.22 -71.04 36.70
CA ARG A 2 37.12 -70.78 35.75
C ARG A 2 37.48 -69.53 34.94
N THR A 3 37.72 -69.71 33.65
CA THR A 3 37.93 -68.65 32.66
C THR A 3 36.59 -67.98 32.33
N LYS A 4 36.43 -66.70 32.71
CA LYS A 4 35.32 -65.85 32.24
C LYS A 4 35.62 -65.40 30.80
N THR A 5 34.90 -65.95 29.83
CA THR A 5 34.87 -65.44 28.45
C THR A 5 34.13 -64.10 28.43
N ARG A 6 34.85 -63.01 28.13
CA ARG A 6 34.25 -61.68 27.87
C ARG A 6 33.69 -61.66 26.45
N THR A 7 32.38 -61.46 26.31
CA THR A 7 31.74 -61.08 25.04
C THR A 7 32.10 -59.62 24.69
N PRO A 8 32.35 -59.26 23.41
CA PRO A 8 32.69 -57.89 23.02
C PRO A 8 31.43 -57.03 22.71
N GLU A 9 31.25 -55.92 23.42
CA GLU A 9 30.14 -54.94 23.28
C GLU A 9 30.19 -54.04 22.02
N ARG A 10 31.08 -54.27 21.05
CA ARG A 10 31.43 -53.25 20.04
C ARG A 10 30.43 -53.02 18.90
N THR A 11 29.36 -53.81 18.76
CA THR A 11 28.46 -53.74 17.59
C THR A 11 27.47 -52.57 17.64
N ILE A 12 27.01 -52.15 18.82
CA ILE A 12 26.04 -51.05 18.97
C ILE A 12 26.74 -49.68 18.79
N VAL A 13 27.97 -49.57 19.28
CA VAL A 13 28.81 -48.36 19.12
C VAL A 13 29.15 -48.12 17.63
N PHE A 14 29.18 -49.18 16.81
CA PHE A 14 29.53 -49.14 15.38
C PHE A 14 28.52 -48.37 14.51
N TYR A 15 27.22 -48.68 14.65
CA TYR A 15 26.17 -48.01 13.86
C TYR A 15 25.95 -46.57 14.31
N SER A 16 26.07 -46.30 15.62
CA SER A 16 25.91 -44.93 16.16
C SER A 16 26.95 -43.95 15.63
N ARG A 17 28.19 -44.39 15.37
CA ARG A 17 29.26 -43.49 14.90
C ARG A 17 29.06 -43.10 13.44
N LEU A 18 28.68 -44.03 12.57
CA LEU A 18 28.46 -43.74 11.16
C LEU A 18 27.27 -42.80 10.96
N THR A 19 26.19 -42.99 11.73
CA THR A 19 25.01 -42.10 11.68
C THR A 19 25.32 -40.69 12.19
N ILE A 20 26.14 -40.55 13.25
CA ILE A 20 26.60 -39.24 13.74
C ILE A 20 27.42 -38.50 12.67
N TRP A 21 28.37 -39.18 12.00
CA TRP A 21 29.19 -38.53 10.95
C TRP A 21 28.37 -38.17 9.70
N LEU A 22 27.37 -38.97 9.33
CA LEU A 22 26.44 -38.62 8.25
C LEU A 22 25.56 -37.42 8.63
N ALA A 23 25.06 -37.36 9.86
CA ALA A 23 24.30 -36.20 10.36
C ALA A 23 25.15 -34.93 10.35
N LEU A 24 26.41 -35.00 10.80
CA LEU A 24 27.35 -33.88 10.75
C LEU A 24 27.64 -33.42 9.32
N LEU A 25 27.69 -34.36 8.35
CA LEU A 25 27.86 -34.02 6.93
C LEU A 25 26.67 -33.23 6.38
N PHE A 26 25.44 -33.65 6.69
CA PHE A 26 24.23 -32.93 6.27
C PHE A 26 24.14 -31.54 6.91
N ILE A 27 24.48 -31.41 8.19
CA ILE A 27 24.48 -30.13 8.91
C ILE A 27 25.55 -29.20 8.31
N ALA A 28 26.78 -29.68 8.12
CA ALA A 28 27.86 -28.89 7.54
C ALA A 28 27.55 -28.48 6.08
N GLY A 29 26.94 -29.38 5.30
CA GLY A 29 26.52 -29.09 3.92
C GLY A 29 25.40 -28.05 3.86
N GLY A 30 24.38 -28.18 4.71
CA GLY A 30 23.28 -27.22 4.81
C GLY A 30 23.74 -25.83 5.23
N LEU A 31 24.58 -25.74 6.27
CA LEU A 31 25.13 -24.46 6.74
C LEU A 31 26.08 -23.81 5.72
N SER A 32 26.86 -24.61 4.99
CA SER A 32 27.70 -24.09 3.90
C SER A 32 26.86 -23.50 2.77
N PHE A 33 25.80 -24.21 2.36
CA PHE A 33 24.90 -23.75 1.29
C PHE A 33 24.12 -22.50 1.71
N GLN A 34 23.58 -22.48 2.93
CA GLN A 34 22.88 -21.33 3.50
C GLN A 34 23.81 -20.11 3.61
N SER A 35 25.07 -20.30 4.04
CA SER A 35 26.04 -19.21 4.14
C SER A 35 26.40 -18.63 2.76
N ILE A 36 26.53 -19.47 1.73
CA ILE A 36 26.76 -19.02 0.34
C ILE A 36 25.55 -18.24 -0.18
N GLN A 37 24.33 -18.75 0.05
CA GLN A 37 23.12 -18.04 -0.35
C GLN A 37 22.98 -16.69 0.35
N VAL A 38 23.14 -16.64 1.68
CA VAL A 38 23.09 -15.39 2.44
C VAL A 38 24.09 -14.38 1.90
N ASN A 39 25.32 -14.78 1.61
CA ASN A 39 26.35 -13.86 1.10
C ASN A 39 26.00 -13.29 -0.30
N LEU A 40 25.43 -14.13 -1.19
CA LEU A 40 24.96 -13.70 -2.51
C LEU A 40 23.75 -12.76 -2.43
N PHE A 41 22.79 -13.05 -1.55
CA PHE A 41 21.62 -12.18 -1.33
C PHE A 41 22.02 -10.86 -0.68
N THR A 42 22.87 -10.88 0.35
CA THR A 42 23.35 -9.65 1.00
C THR A 42 24.10 -8.74 0.04
N GLN A 43 24.86 -9.30 -0.91
CA GLN A 43 25.58 -8.47 -1.88
C GLN A 43 24.63 -7.81 -2.89
N SER A 44 23.62 -8.53 -3.38
CA SER A 44 22.59 -7.97 -4.26
C SER A 44 21.76 -6.86 -3.57
N ASP A 45 21.41 -7.06 -2.30
CA ASP A 45 20.62 -6.09 -1.54
C ASP A 45 21.45 -4.85 -1.19
N VAL A 46 22.73 -5.02 -0.85
CA VAL A 46 23.66 -3.92 -0.64
C VAL A 46 23.90 -3.14 -1.94
N ASP A 47 24.02 -3.82 -3.08
CA ASP A 47 24.16 -3.18 -4.39
C ASP A 47 22.94 -2.31 -4.73
N ARG A 48 21.74 -2.83 -4.47
CA ARG A 48 20.48 -2.10 -4.69
C ARG A 48 20.34 -0.92 -3.74
N ALA A 49 20.62 -1.10 -2.46
CA ALA A 49 20.56 -0.04 -1.45
C ALA A 49 21.58 1.07 -1.73
N PHE A 50 22.80 0.71 -2.15
CA PHE A 50 23.82 1.67 -2.54
C PHE A 50 23.40 2.46 -3.80
N ALA A 51 22.89 1.79 -4.83
CA ALA A 51 22.39 2.45 -6.03
C ALA A 51 21.21 3.39 -5.73
N ASP A 52 20.32 2.99 -4.82
CA ASP A 52 19.17 3.80 -4.42
C ASP A 52 19.59 5.05 -3.62
N ALA A 53 20.46 4.88 -2.63
CA ALA A 53 21.01 5.98 -1.84
C ALA A 53 21.78 6.99 -2.69
N MET A 54 22.58 6.51 -3.65
CA MET A 54 23.30 7.39 -4.58
C MET A 54 22.34 8.16 -5.49
N ALA A 55 21.35 7.48 -6.08
CA ALA A 55 20.34 8.13 -6.92
C ALA A 55 19.53 9.18 -6.14
N GLU A 56 19.15 8.86 -4.90
CA GLU A 56 18.39 9.75 -4.03
C GLU A 56 19.20 10.98 -3.60
N GLN A 57 20.44 10.80 -3.15
CA GLN A 57 21.32 11.92 -2.78
C GLN A 57 21.54 12.88 -3.97
N MET A 58 21.72 12.32 -5.18
CA MET A 58 21.93 13.12 -6.39
C MET A 58 20.66 13.84 -6.85
N ALA A 59 19.51 13.16 -6.83
CA ALA A 59 18.23 13.77 -7.14
C ALA A 59 17.91 14.92 -6.18
N HIS A 60 18.18 14.73 -4.88
CA HIS A 60 17.99 15.74 -3.85
C HIS A 60 18.90 16.96 -4.04
N SER A 61 20.19 16.74 -4.33
CA SER A 61 21.15 17.82 -4.61
C SER A 61 20.74 18.67 -5.82
N LEU A 62 20.30 18.00 -6.90
CA LEU A 62 19.81 18.68 -8.10
C LEU A 62 18.50 19.44 -7.86
N SER A 63 17.57 18.84 -7.11
CA SER A 63 16.32 19.48 -6.70
C SER A 63 16.56 20.74 -5.87
N THR A 64 17.49 20.67 -4.90
CA THR A 64 17.89 21.83 -4.08
C THR A 64 18.45 22.96 -4.94
N ARG A 65 19.33 22.65 -5.90
CA ARG A 65 19.89 23.63 -6.84
C ARG A 65 18.80 24.30 -7.70
N LEU A 66 17.81 23.52 -8.16
CA LEU A 66 16.67 24.04 -8.91
C LEU A 66 15.81 24.97 -8.05
N GLN A 67 15.57 24.63 -6.78
CA GLN A 67 14.84 25.47 -5.84
C GLN A 67 15.56 26.79 -5.56
N ASP A 68 16.88 26.76 -5.35
CA ASP A 68 17.67 27.98 -5.15
C ASP A 68 17.67 28.88 -6.40
N THR A 69 17.78 28.27 -7.58
CA THR A 69 17.68 29.00 -8.85
C THR A 69 16.30 29.64 -9.02
N ARG A 70 15.22 28.93 -8.66
CA ARG A 70 13.84 29.46 -8.64
C ARG A 70 13.70 30.65 -7.69
N ARG A 71 14.30 30.57 -6.49
CA ARG A 71 14.27 31.67 -5.51
C ARG A 71 14.93 32.92 -6.05
N LEU A 72 16.13 32.80 -6.64
CA LEU A 72 16.86 33.92 -7.26
C LEU A 72 16.07 34.51 -8.43
N GLN A 73 15.49 33.66 -9.28
CA GLN A 73 14.61 34.09 -10.38
C GLN A 73 13.39 34.88 -9.91
N THR A 74 12.72 34.39 -8.87
CA THR A 74 11.54 35.03 -8.31
C THR A 74 11.90 36.37 -7.67
N ALA A 75 13.02 36.44 -6.97
CA ALA A 75 13.52 37.69 -6.38
C ALA A 75 13.85 38.72 -7.48
N ALA A 76 14.51 38.28 -8.56
CA ALA A 76 14.84 39.13 -9.69
C ALA A 76 13.60 39.64 -10.43
N SER A 77 12.57 38.81 -10.63
CA SER A 77 11.34 39.20 -11.33
C SER A 77 10.45 40.15 -10.52
N ARG A 78 10.53 40.08 -9.18
CA ARG A 78 9.78 40.95 -8.26
C ARG A 78 10.52 42.23 -7.87
N HIS A 79 11.78 42.39 -8.27
CA HIS A 79 12.54 43.57 -7.92
C HIS A 79 11.90 44.83 -8.54
N PRO A 80 11.71 45.94 -7.79
CA PRO A 80 11.01 47.13 -8.30
C PRO A 80 11.62 47.72 -9.57
N LEU A 81 12.94 47.67 -9.69
CA LEU A 81 13.65 48.13 -10.90
C LEU A 81 13.42 47.21 -12.11
N THR A 82 13.08 45.94 -11.92
CA THR A 82 12.72 45.02 -13.03
C THR A 82 11.38 45.40 -13.63
N VAL A 83 10.43 45.82 -12.79
CA VAL A 83 9.12 46.32 -13.22
C VAL A 83 9.30 47.61 -14.02
N ARG A 84 10.07 48.58 -13.50
CA ARG A 84 10.37 49.83 -14.21
C ARG A 84 11.13 49.59 -15.51
N ALA A 85 12.12 48.70 -15.53
CA ALA A 85 12.88 48.39 -16.72
C ALA A 85 12.03 47.74 -17.83
N LEU A 86 10.97 47.00 -17.46
CA LEU A 86 10.00 46.46 -18.42
C LEU A 86 9.12 47.58 -19.02
N GLU A 87 8.73 48.56 -18.20
CA GLU A 87 7.85 49.68 -18.60
C GLU A 87 8.60 50.74 -19.43
N GLU A 88 9.82 51.09 -19.03
CA GLU A 88 10.65 52.14 -19.63
C GLU A 88 11.63 51.63 -20.69
N ASN A 89 11.73 50.31 -20.86
CA ASN A 89 12.68 49.61 -21.75
C ASN A 89 14.15 50.01 -21.49
N ASP A 90 14.53 50.18 -20.21
CA ASP A 90 15.87 50.59 -19.81
C ASP A 90 16.90 49.44 -19.99
N PRO A 91 17.90 49.58 -20.90
CA PRO A 91 18.91 48.56 -21.11
C PRO A 91 19.93 48.45 -19.96
N ALA A 92 20.10 49.47 -19.11
CA ALA A 92 21.09 49.48 -18.04
C ALA A 92 20.78 48.44 -16.95
N TRP A 93 19.50 48.26 -16.62
CA TRP A 93 19.06 47.30 -15.59
C TRP A 93 19.35 45.83 -15.96
N LYS A 94 19.41 45.51 -17.26
CA LYS A 94 19.73 44.13 -17.73
C LYS A 94 21.12 43.68 -17.29
N ALA A 95 22.09 44.59 -17.21
CA ALA A 95 23.44 44.28 -16.74
C ALA A 95 23.46 43.95 -15.24
N THR A 96 22.66 44.67 -14.44
CA THR A 96 22.51 44.41 -13.00
C THR A 96 21.77 43.11 -12.73
N LEU A 97 20.71 42.80 -13.50
CA LEU A 97 19.97 41.53 -13.39
C LEU A 97 20.85 40.30 -13.61
N ARG A 98 21.85 40.39 -14.50
CA ARG A 98 22.83 39.32 -14.70
C ARG A 98 23.67 39.06 -13.45
N GLN A 99 23.92 40.07 -12.61
CA GLN A 99 24.66 39.89 -11.36
C GLN A 99 23.82 39.16 -10.30
N PHE A 100 22.49 39.34 -10.31
CA PHE A 100 21.57 38.64 -9.40
C PHE A 100 21.30 37.18 -9.77
N LEU A 101 21.59 36.80 -11.03
CA LEU A 101 21.28 35.48 -11.58
C LEU A 101 22.56 34.78 -12.08
N PRO A 102 23.31 34.12 -11.18
CA PRO A 102 24.56 33.45 -11.55
C PRO A 102 24.30 32.30 -12.53
N GLY A 103 25.13 32.20 -13.57
CA GLY A 103 25.07 31.13 -14.57
C GLY A 103 24.14 31.39 -15.77
N VAL A 104 23.52 32.57 -15.83
CA VAL A 104 22.67 33.00 -16.94
C VAL A 104 23.51 33.46 -18.13
N SER A 105 23.27 32.88 -19.31
CA SER A 105 23.90 33.25 -20.58
C SER A 105 23.16 34.39 -21.28
N SER A 106 21.83 34.44 -21.20
CA SER A 106 21.03 35.53 -21.79
C SER A 106 19.80 35.89 -20.94
N LEU A 107 19.40 37.16 -20.96
CA LEU A 107 18.24 37.69 -20.21
C LEU A 107 17.39 38.56 -21.13
N GLN A 108 16.09 38.34 -21.09
CA GLN A 108 15.10 39.11 -21.85
C GLN A 108 13.92 39.48 -20.94
N LEU A 109 13.51 40.74 -21.03
CA LEU A 109 12.28 41.24 -20.45
C LEU A 109 11.27 41.28 -21.59
N ILE A 110 10.20 40.50 -21.48
CA ILE A 110 9.26 40.26 -22.58
C ILE A 110 7.91 40.83 -22.16
N ARG A 111 7.42 41.80 -22.92
CA ARG A 111 6.06 42.33 -22.73
C ARG A 111 5.04 41.37 -23.34
N ARG A 112 3.79 41.45 -22.86
CA ARG A 112 2.70 40.58 -23.34
C ARG A 112 2.51 40.64 -24.86
N GLU A 113 2.69 41.81 -25.45
CA GLU A 113 2.60 42.04 -26.90
C GLU A 113 3.76 41.44 -27.72
N GLU A 114 4.93 41.25 -27.10
CA GLU A 114 6.14 40.73 -27.74
C GLU A 114 6.19 39.18 -27.72
N ALA A 115 5.34 38.54 -26.91
CA ALA A 115 5.36 37.09 -26.69
C ALA A 115 5.11 36.27 -27.97
N MET A 116 4.27 36.76 -28.89
CA MET A 116 3.99 36.05 -30.15
C MET A 116 5.16 36.06 -31.15
N GLY A 117 6.14 36.97 -30.99
CA GLY A 117 7.31 37.07 -31.86
C GLY A 117 8.48 36.15 -31.47
N LEU A 118 8.36 35.40 -30.38
CA LEU A 118 9.45 34.55 -29.87
C LEU A 118 9.70 33.29 -30.69
N GLN A 119 8.72 32.86 -31.49
CA GLN A 119 8.83 31.65 -32.30
C GLN A 119 10.06 31.67 -33.23
N THR A 120 10.26 32.78 -33.92
CA THR A 120 11.31 32.95 -34.94
C THR A 120 12.68 33.09 -34.30
N SER A 121 12.75 33.59 -33.07
CA SER A 121 14.00 33.87 -32.36
C SER A 121 14.41 32.78 -31.37
N HIS A 122 13.47 32.00 -30.81
CA HIS A 122 13.73 31.02 -29.73
C HIS A 122 13.02 29.66 -29.92
N GLY A 123 12.11 29.54 -30.89
CA GLY A 123 11.34 28.32 -31.15
C GLY A 123 10.02 28.23 -30.37
N TYR A 124 9.20 27.23 -30.72
CA TYR A 124 7.85 27.06 -30.18
C TYR A 124 7.83 26.79 -28.66
N ALA A 125 8.74 25.97 -28.15
CA ALA A 125 8.78 25.60 -26.73
C ALA A 125 8.98 26.83 -25.82
N VAL A 126 9.87 27.74 -26.20
CA VAL A 126 10.13 28.97 -25.41
C VAL A 126 8.95 29.94 -25.49
N GLN A 127 8.32 30.06 -26.66
CA GLN A 127 7.10 30.87 -26.80
C GLN A 127 5.96 30.32 -25.93
N GLU A 128 5.77 29.01 -25.93
CA GLU A 128 4.77 28.34 -25.11
C GLU A 128 5.04 28.57 -23.61
N LEU A 129 6.30 28.38 -23.16
CA LEU A 129 6.73 28.64 -21.79
C LEU A 129 6.40 30.08 -21.36
N VAL A 130 6.70 31.08 -22.20
CA VAL A 130 6.38 32.48 -21.93
C VAL A 130 4.88 32.74 -21.91
N SER A 131 4.12 32.17 -22.86
CA SER A 131 2.66 32.31 -22.93
C SER A 131 1.95 31.74 -21.70
N ARG A 132 2.39 30.55 -21.24
CA ARG A 132 1.89 29.92 -20.02
C ARG A 132 2.18 30.78 -18.80
N THR A 133 3.39 31.33 -18.71
CA THR A 133 3.79 32.22 -17.60
C THR A 133 2.96 33.51 -17.58
N LEU A 134 2.66 34.10 -18.76
CA LEU A 134 1.79 35.27 -18.89
C LEU A 134 0.34 35.00 -18.48
N SER A 135 -0.09 33.74 -18.54
CA SER A 135 -1.41 33.24 -18.15
C SER A 135 -1.50 32.88 -16.66
N GLY A 136 -0.39 33.02 -15.91
CA GLY A 136 -0.34 32.73 -14.48
C GLY A 136 -0.02 31.29 -14.12
N ALA A 137 0.42 30.46 -15.08
CA ALA A 137 0.93 29.11 -14.81
C ALA A 137 2.25 29.16 -14.02
N ASP A 138 2.57 28.06 -13.34
CA ASP A 138 3.74 28.01 -12.46
C ASP A 138 5.07 28.13 -13.22
N MET A 139 6.07 28.72 -12.57
CA MET A 139 7.40 28.97 -13.13
C MET A 139 8.15 27.66 -13.33
N ARG A 140 8.42 27.28 -14.59
CA ARG A 140 9.13 26.05 -14.94
C ARG A 140 10.47 26.34 -15.64
N LEU A 141 11.45 25.50 -15.35
CA LEU A 141 12.68 25.38 -16.12
C LEU A 141 12.46 24.33 -17.20
N GLU A 142 12.65 24.67 -18.47
CA GLU A 142 12.56 23.71 -19.57
C GLU A 142 13.88 23.60 -20.32
N ALA A 143 14.31 22.37 -20.59
CA ALA A 143 15.41 22.07 -21.50
C ALA A 143 14.88 22.02 -22.93
N VAL A 144 15.46 22.85 -23.81
CA VAL A 144 15.07 22.96 -25.22
C VAL A 144 16.28 22.65 -26.09
N GLN A 145 16.12 21.71 -27.02
CA GLN A 145 17.17 21.38 -27.98
C GLN A 145 17.17 22.40 -29.14
N ARG A 146 18.29 23.10 -29.33
CA ARG A 146 18.45 24.13 -30.36
C ARG A 146 19.88 24.11 -30.90
N ASN A 147 20.05 24.22 -32.22
CA ASN A 147 21.35 24.27 -32.91
C ASN A 147 22.33 23.14 -32.51
N GLY A 148 21.82 21.95 -32.16
CA GLY A 148 22.63 20.80 -31.73
C GLY A 148 23.06 20.82 -30.26
N GLY A 149 22.63 21.79 -29.46
CA GLY A 149 22.87 21.87 -28.02
C GLY A 149 21.58 21.92 -27.19
N VAL A 150 21.70 21.63 -25.88
CA VAL A 150 20.60 21.76 -24.90
C VAL A 150 20.72 23.12 -24.21
N HIS A 151 19.63 23.90 -24.25
CA HIS A 151 19.52 25.21 -23.63
C HIS A 151 18.44 25.20 -22.57
N PHE A 152 18.66 25.88 -21.44
CA PHE A 152 17.75 25.87 -20.30
C PHE A 152 17.03 27.21 -20.17
N TYR A 153 15.72 27.22 -20.31
CA TYR A 153 14.93 28.44 -20.20
C TYR A 153 14.10 28.46 -18.93
N TRP A 154 14.18 29.58 -18.20
CA TRP A 154 13.34 29.85 -17.04
C TRP A 154 12.51 31.10 -17.31
N ALA A 155 11.20 30.98 -17.19
CA ALA A 155 10.27 32.10 -17.33
C ALA A 155 9.65 32.45 -15.96
N SER A 156 9.79 33.72 -15.56
CA SER A 156 9.29 34.24 -14.30
C SER A 156 8.35 35.43 -14.54
N PRO A 157 7.14 35.47 -13.95
CA PRO A 157 6.22 36.58 -14.19
C PRO A 157 6.74 37.85 -13.50
N ILE A 158 6.68 38.96 -14.23
CA ILE A 158 6.91 40.31 -13.71
C ILE A 158 5.53 40.90 -13.42
N ARG A 159 5.30 41.31 -12.17
CA ARG A 159 4.02 41.85 -11.72
C ARG A 159 4.12 43.35 -11.48
N ASN A 160 3.12 44.09 -11.92
CA ASN A 160 3.02 45.52 -11.62
C ASN A 160 2.56 45.78 -10.18
N GLU A 161 2.47 47.05 -9.77
CA GLU A 161 2.04 47.45 -8.43
C GLU A 161 0.61 46.98 -8.07
N ARG A 162 -0.22 46.67 -9.08
CA ARG A 162 -1.57 46.10 -8.91
C ARG A 162 -1.57 44.56 -8.85
N ASN A 163 -0.40 43.94 -8.71
CA ASN A 163 -0.19 42.49 -8.69
C ASN A 163 -0.60 41.75 -9.99
N GLN A 164 -0.80 42.47 -11.08
CA GLN A 164 -1.13 41.90 -12.40
C GLN A 164 0.14 41.58 -13.17
N ILE A 165 0.13 40.49 -13.95
CA ILE A 165 1.29 40.08 -14.76
C ILE A 165 1.44 41.06 -15.93
N ALA A 166 2.48 41.88 -15.87
CA ALA A 166 2.80 42.89 -16.89
C ALA A 166 3.72 42.33 -17.99
N GLY A 167 4.55 41.33 -17.66
CA GLY A 167 5.46 40.69 -18.60
C GLY A 167 6.17 39.48 -18.00
N VAL A 168 7.19 39.00 -18.69
CA VAL A 168 7.99 37.83 -18.29
C VAL A 168 9.48 38.16 -18.30
N LEU A 169 10.16 37.79 -17.22
CA LEU A 169 11.62 37.68 -17.17
C LEU A 169 11.99 36.30 -17.71
N LEU A 170 12.53 36.26 -18.92
CA LEU A 170 13.05 35.04 -19.54
C LEU A 170 14.57 35.00 -19.36
N ALA A 171 15.05 33.96 -18.67
CA ALA A 171 16.47 33.71 -18.49
C ALA A 171 16.89 32.41 -19.17
N GLU A 172 17.98 32.47 -19.92
CA GLU A 172 18.63 31.30 -20.49
C GLU A 172 19.84 30.96 -19.62
N TYR A 173 19.90 29.74 -19.08
CA TYR A 173 21.05 29.24 -18.35
C TYR A 173 21.97 28.45 -19.29
N GLY A 174 23.27 28.76 -19.24
CA GLY A 174 24.27 28.06 -20.03
C GLY A 174 24.64 26.69 -19.44
N SER A 175 25.33 25.85 -20.21
CA SER A 175 25.81 24.53 -19.77
C SER A 175 26.70 24.59 -18.51
N GLY A 176 27.40 25.72 -18.30
CA GLY A 176 28.20 25.98 -17.11
C GLY A 176 27.40 26.08 -15.80
N TRP A 177 26.10 26.40 -15.85
CA TRP A 177 25.26 26.44 -14.63
C TRP A 177 25.11 25.07 -13.96
N LEU A 178 25.28 23.96 -14.70
CA LEU A 178 25.30 22.59 -14.17
C LEU A 178 26.71 22.07 -13.86
N SER A 179 27.77 22.80 -14.23
CA SER A 179 29.16 22.32 -14.12
C SER A 179 29.59 21.97 -12.68
N GLN A 180 29.09 22.70 -11.68
CA GLN A 180 29.35 22.39 -10.26
C GLN A 180 28.71 21.06 -9.80
N PHE A 181 27.62 20.63 -10.43
CA PHE A 181 27.03 19.30 -10.21
C PHE A 181 27.88 18.22 -10.89
N GLN A 182 28.43 18.53 -12.07
CA GLN A 182 29.32 17.63 -12.82
C GLN A 182 30.68 17.41 -12.11
N SER A 183 31.21 18.43 -11.42
CA SER A 183 32.52 18.36 -10.75
C SER A 183 32.52 17.64 -9.41
N GLY A 184 31.37 17.55 -8.72
CA GLY A 184 31.24 16.89 -7.41
C GLY A 184 31.08 15.37 -7.47
N THR A 185 30.88 14.82 -8.68
CA THR A 185 30.60 13.40 -8.87
C THR A 185 31.88 12.64 -9.18
N SER A 186 32.32 11.75 -8.29
CA SER A 186 33.45 10.87 -8.55
C SER A 186 33.17 10.03 -9.79
N GLN A 187 33.86 10.31 -10.90
CA GLN A 187 33.70 9.65 -12.20
C GLN A 187 33.85 8.11 -12.16
N LYS A 188 34.28 7.55 -11.02
CA LYS A 188 34.54 6.12 -10.80
C LYS A 188 33.32 5.33 -10.29
N MET A 189 32.26 5.97 -9.79
CA MET A 189 31.18 5.25 -9.09
C MET A 189 30.01 4.78 -9.99
N GLY A 190 29.84 5.37 -11.17
CA GLY A 190 28.79 4.99 -12.10
C GLY A 190 28.47 6.08 -13.12
N GLN A 191 27.44 5.84 -13.92
CA GLN A 191 26.89 6.75 -14.89
C GLN A 191 25.57 7.33 -14.40
N ILE A 192 25.39 8.63 -14.60
CA ILE A 192 24.16 9.37 -14.31
C ILE A 192 23.63 9.93 -15.62
N VAL A 193 22.34 9.75 -15.86
CA VAL A 193 21.62 10.33 -16.99
C VAL A 193 20.42 11.09 -16.44
N VAL A 194 20.32 12.38 -16.76
CA VAL A 194 19.12 13.16 -16.42
C VAL A 194 18.32 13.38 -17.69
N SER A 195 17.03 13.06 -17.66
CA SER A 195 16.12 13.15 -18.79
C SER A 195 14.89 13.96 -18.46
N GLN A 196 14.43 14.77 -19.42
CA GLN A 196 13.17 15.51 -19.36
C GLN A 196 12.11 14.76 -20.18
N PHE A 197 10.93 14.54 -19.61
CA PHE A 197 9.78 14.00 -20.32
C PHE A 197 8.70 15.08 -20.44
N VAL A 198 8.16 15.23 -21.64
CA VAL A 198 7.05 16.15 -21.94
C VAL A 198 5.81 15.28 -22.10
N ASP A 199 4.82 15.48 -21.22
CA ASP A 199 3.63 14.63 -21.05
C ASP A 199 3.94 13.18 -20.62
N ASN A 200 2.92 12.44 -20.19
CA ASN A 200 3.01 11.07 -19.64
C ASN A 200 3.62 10.00 -20.59
N ASP A 201 4.17 10.41 -21.74
CA ASP A 201 4.83 9.54 -22.72
C ASP A 201 6.34 9.39 -22.38
N ARG A 202 6.66 8.33 -21.63
CA ARG A 202 8.04 7.98 -21.26
C ARG A 202 8.91 7.50 -22.43
N SER A 203 8.36 7.38 -23.65
CA SER A 203 9.10 6.94 -24.83
C SER A 203 9.83 8.08 -25.56
N LYS A 204 9.50 9.34 -25.26
CA LYS A 204 10.06 10.55 -25.91
C LYS A 204 10.77 11.47 -24.92
N GLY A 205 11.68 10.92 -24.11
CA GLY A 205 12.49 11.70 -23.18
C GLY A 205 13.64 12.42 -23.88
N LEU A 206 13.81 13.72 -23.61
CA LEU A 206 15.01 14.49 -23.97
C LEU A 206 16.10 14.25 -22.93
N GLU A 207 17.24 13.69 -23.33
CA GLU A 207 18.41 13.61 -22.45
C GLU A 207 18.99 15.02 -22.23
N ILE A 208 19.03 15.43 -20.96
CA ILE A 208 19.47 16.76 -20.54
C ILE A 208 20.99 16.80 -20.41
N PHE A 209 21.55 15.84 -19.67
CA PHE A 209 22.99 15.63 -19.56
C PHE A 209 23.31 14.24 -19.04
N ARG A 210 24.57 13.85 -19.25
CA ARG A 210 25.15 12.58 -18.82
C ARG A 210 26.49 12.80 -18.15
N ILE A 211 26.73 12.11 -17.04
CA ILE A 211 27.96 12.18 -16.25
C ILE A 211 28.45 10.75 -15.98
N GLY A 212 29.77 10.54 -15.97
CA GLY A 212 30.37 9.25 -15.68
C GLY A 212 30.70 8.42 -16.92
N GLN A 213 31.44 7.33 -16.73
CA GLN A 213 31.87 6.45 -17.83
C GLN A 213 30.73 5.54 -18.27
N GLU A 214 30.67 5.24 -19.57
CA GLU A 214 29.70 4.30 -20.13
C GLU A 214 29.96 2.88 -19.60
N VAL A 215 28.94 2.31 -18.94
CA VAL A 215 29.05 1.00 -18.28
C VAL A 215 28.60 -0.08 -19.25
N LYS A 216 29.44 -1.10 -19.47
CA LYS A 216 29.17 -2.19 -20.44
C LYS A 216 28.28 -3.32 -19.89
N ARG A 217 28.18 -3.45 -18.56
CA ARG A 217 27.32 -4.44 -17.88
C ARG A 217 26.28 -3.71 -17.03
N ALA A 218 25.00 -4.07 -17.19
CA ALA A 218 23.92 -3.45 -16.45
C ALA A 218 23.81 -4.04 -15.04
N GLY A 219 24.23 -3.28 -14.03
CA GLY A 219 23.76 -3.48 -12.65
C GLY A 219 22.33 -2.97 -12.46
N THR A 220 21.83 -2.95 -11.22
CA THR A 220 20.48 -2.44 -10.91
C THR A 220 20.40 -0.95 -11.25
N ILE A 221 19.62 -0.64 -12.29
CA ILE A 221 19.35 0.73 -12.72
C ILE A 221 18.30 1.34 -11.79
N VAL A 222 18.60 2.51 -11.22
CA VAL A 222 17.67 3.24 -10.34
C VAL A 222 17.28 4.54 -11.01
N THR A 223 15.98 4.83 -11.08
CA THR A 223 15.46 6.10 -11.60
C THR A 223 14.68 6.83 -10.49
N LYS A 224 15.03 8.08 -10.21
CA LYS A 224 14.37 8.93 -9.20
C LYS A 224 13.85 10.22 -9.86
N PRO A 225 12.63 10.68 -9.52
CA PRO A 225 12.15 11.98 -9.99
C PRO A 225 12.92 13.11 -9.29
N ILE A 226 13.25 14.16 -10.03
CA ILE A 226 13.80 15.42 -9.49
C ILE A 226 12.66 16.43 -9.30
N ASN A 227 11.73 16.46 -10.25
CA ASN A 227 10.46 17.19 -10.26
C ASN A 227 9.47 16.45 -11.18
N ASP A 228 8.32 17.05 -11.52
CA ASP A 228 7.25 16.39 -12.30
C ASP A 228 7.70 15.92 -13.71
N TYR A 229 8.79 16.46 -14.25
CA TYR A 229 9.18 16.29 -15.64
C TYR A 229 10.67 15.97 -15.86
N TRP A 230 11.53 16.09 -14.84
CA TRP A 230 12.94 15.68 -14.86
C TRP A 230 13.17 14.46 -13.99
N TYR A 231 13.88 13.47 -14.53
CA TYR A 231 14.19 12.22 -13.86
C TYR A 231 15.69 11.96 -13.93
N LEU A 232 16.25 11.47 -12.83
CA LEU A 232 17.64 11.06 -12.72
C LEU A 232 17.72 9.54 -12.75
N THR A 233 18.49 9.01 -13.69
CA THR A 233 18.80 7.58 -13.82
C THR A 233 20.25 7.35 -13.43
N TYR A 234 20.47 6.53 -12.41
CA TYR A 234 21.79 6.08 -11.97
C TYR A 234 22.07 4.65 -12.44
N ILE A 235 23.24 4.45 -13.02
CA ILE A 235 23.76 3.18 -13.53
C ILE A 235 25.10 2.91 -12.82
N PRO A 236 25.18 1.94 -11.91
CA PRO A 236 26.40 1.71 -11.12
C PRO A 236 27.57 1.19 -11.97
N SER A 237 28.80 1.53 -11.57
CA SER A 237 30.07 1.08 -12.19
C SER A 237 30.39 -0.39 -11.88
N ASP A 238 31.20 -1.02 -12.75
CA ASP A 238 31.76 -2.38 -12.54
C ASP A 238 32.90 -2.38 -11.49
N GLU A 239 33.60 -1.27 -11.29
CA GLU A 239 34.66 -1.11 -10.27
C GLU A 239 34.06 -0.70 -8.92
N ARG A 240 33.52 -1.67 -8.17
CA ARG A 240 32.88 -1.42 -6.87
C ARG A 240 33.86 -1.62 -5.71
N PRO A 241 33.73 -0.88 -4.59
CA PRO A 241 34.36 -1.26 -3.34
C PRO A 241 33.75 -2.60 -2.89
N GLN A 242 34.49 -3.69 -3.06
CA GLN A 242 34.12 -4.98 -2.50
C GLN A 242 34.23 -4.85 -0.99
N LEU A 243 33.13 -5.02 -0.26
CA LEU A 243 33.23 -5.32 1.16
C LEU A 243 34.06 -6.61 1.26
N GLU A 244 35.23 -6.55 1.89
CA GLU A 244 35.97 -7.74 2.29
C GLU A 244 35.21 -8.44 3.43
N LEU A 245 34.03 -8.96 3.12
CA LEU A 245 33.41 -10.00 3.91
C LEU A 245 34.32 -11.21 3.71
N MET A 246 35.22 -11.45 4.66
CA MET A 246 35.85 -12.76 4.85
C MET A 246 34.76 -13.81 4.57
N PRO A 247 34.94 -14.73 3.60
CA PRO A 247 33.80 -15.49 3.10
C PRO A 247 33.26 -16.30 4.28
N LEU A 248 32.06 -15.95 4.76
CA LEU A 248 31.38 -16.65 5.87
C LEU A 248 31.29 -18.16 5.61
N ALA A 249 31.42 -18.57 4.35
CA ALA A 249 31.48 -19.96 3.90
C ALA A 249 32.82 -20.67 4.17
N THR A 250 33.95 -19.97 4.30
CA THR A 250 35.28 -20.60 4.50
C THR A 250 35.37 -21.53 5.71
N PRO A 251 34.92 -21.15 6.94
CA PRO A 251 34.94 -22.08 8.07
C PRO A 251 34.05 -23.31 7.83
N TRP A 252 32.89 -23.13 7.19
CA TRP A 252 31.97 -24.22 6.91
C TRP A 252 32.47 -25.18 5.83
N ILE A 253 33.15 -24.66 4.80
CA ILE A 253 33.84 -25.47 3.79
C ILE A 253 34.97 -26.29 4.42
N ILE A 254 35.75 -25.70 5.34
CA ILE A 254 36.81 -26.42 6.06
C ILE A 254 36.20 -27.54 6.92
N VAL A 255 35.11 -27.26 7.64
CA VAL A 255 34.38 -28.25 8.44
C VAL A 255 33.81 -29.36 7.56
N LEU A 256 33.24 -29.04 6.39
CA LEU A 256 32.72 -30.02 5.44
C LEU A 256 33.82 -30.96 4.93
N VAL A 257 34.98 -30.40 4.53
CA VAL A 257 36.14 -31.18 4.06
C VAL A 257 36.69 -32.06 5.18
N ALA A 258 36.83 -31.53 6.39
CA ALA A 258 37.28 -32.31 7.55
C ALA A 258 36.31 -33.46 7.87
N THR A 259 35.01 -33.24 7.73
CA THR A 259 33.96 -34.25 7.96
C THR A 259 34.02 -35.36 6.92
N LEU A 260 34.23 -35.01 5.65
CA LEU A 260 34.42 -35.97 4.56
C LEU A 260 35.69 -36.82 4.75
N ILE A 261 36.80 -36.20 5.15
CA ILE A 261 38.05 -36.92 5.45
C ILE A 261 37.85 -37.88 6.64
N GLY A 262 37.19 -37.43 7.70
CA GLY A 262 36.87 -38.26 8.87
C GLY A 262 36.00 -39.46 8.51
N LEU A 263 34.97 -39.27 7.69
CA LEU A 263 34.11 -40.34 7.20
C LEU A 263 34.89 -41.35 6.34
N PHE A 264 35.77 -40.86 5.46
CA PHE A 264 36.62 -41.71 4.62
C PHE A 264 37.57 -42.59 5.45
N ILE A 265 38.23 -42.02 6.46
CA ILE A 265 39.10 -42.76 7.39
C ILE A 265 38.29 -43.81 8.15
N LEU A 266 37.11 -43.45 8.66
CA LEU A 266 36.26 -44.34 9.43
C LEU A 266 35.81 -45.54 8.59
N VAL A 267 35.31 -45.32 7.37
CA VAL A 267 34.93 -46.39 6.44
C VAL A 267 36.14 -47.26 6.06
N GLY A 268 37.31 -46.64 5.85
CA GLY A 268 38.56 -47.36 5.58
C GLY A 268 38.99 -48.28 6.72
N MET A 269 38.88 -47.81 7.97
CA MET A 269 39.15 -48.61 9.17
C MET A 269 38.15 -49.76 9.31
N GLN A 270 36.86 -49.52 9.05
CA GLN A 270 35.81 -50.55 9.08
C GLN A 270 36.10 -51.67 8.07
N LYS A 271 36.45 -51.32 6.83
CA LYS A 271 36.82 -52.29 5.79
C LYS A 271 38.00 -53.16 6.24
N ARG A 272 39.01 -52.55 6.88
CA ARG A 272 40.19 -53.24 7.42
C ARG A 272 39.84 -54.21 8.53
N ASP A 273 38.97 -53.83 9.46
CA ASP A 273 38.56 -54.68 10.58
C ASP A 273 37.68 -55.86 10.13
N ILE A 274 36.79 -55.65 9.14
CA ILE A 274 36.02 -56.73 8.53
C ILE A 274 36.95 -57.75 7.85
N LEU A 275 37.90 -57.29 7.05
CA LEU A 275 38.89 -58.16 6.38
C LEU A 275 39.73 -58.96 7.38
N ARG A 276 40.16 -58.34 8.50
CA ARG A 276 40.90 -59.02 9.57
C ARG A 276 40.07 -60.09 10.27
N ASN A 277 38.80 -59.82 10.58
CA ASN A 277 37.92 -60.82 11.20
C ASN A 277 37.59 -61.96 10.23
N GLN A 278 37.41 -61.68 8.94
CA GLN A 278 37.21 -62.69 7.91
C GLN A 278 38.42 -63.64 7.81
N LEU A 279 39.65 -63.10 7.78
CA LEU A 279 40.88 -63.91 7.76
C LEU A 279 41.03 -64.78 9.02
N LYS A 280 40.72 -64.22 10.20
CA LYS A 280 40.71 -64.97 11.47
C LYS A 280 39.67 -66.09 11.47
N LEU A 281 38.47 -65.83 10.95
CA LEU A 281 37.39 -66.82 10.88
C LEU A 281 37.76 -67.95 9.92
N LEU A 282 38.28 -67.64 8.74
CA LEU A 282 38.75 -68.64 7.77
C LEU A 282 39.86 -69.52 8.34
N THR A 283 40.80 -68.93 9.09
CA THR A 283 41.89 -69.66 9.73
C THR A 283 41.38 -70.53 10.87
N TYR A 284 40.42 -70.03 11.66
CA TYR A 284 39.78 -70.79 12.72
C TYR A 284 39.03 -72.01 12.17
N VAL A 285 38.15 -71.81 11.18
CA VAL A 285 37.38 -72.91 10.55
C VAL A 285 38.32 -73.96 9.94
N ARG A 286 39.39 -73.53 9.26
CA ARG A 286 40.39 -74.45 8.69
C ARG A 286 41.12 -75.25 9.78
N ASN A 287 41.45 -74.62 10.91
CA ASN A 287 42.09 -75.29 12.04
C ASN A 287 41.14 -76.21 12.81
N LEU A 288 39.87 -75.83 12.95
CA LEU A 288 38.81 -76.64 13.54
C LEU A 288 38.65 -77.96 12.76
N SER A 289 38.59 -77.85 11.43
CA SER A 289 38.49 -79.00 10.52
C SER A 289 39.71 -79.93 10.56
N ARG A 290 40.94 -79.40 10.75
CA ARG A 290 42.18 -80.18 10.67
C ARG A 290 42.75 -80.67 12.00
N LYS A 291 42.57 -79.92 13.10
CA LYS A 291 43.31 -80.12 14.36
C LYS A 291 42.45 -80.21 15.62
N GLY A 292 41.12 -80.04 15.52
CA GLY A 292 40.22 -80.15 16.68
C GLY A 292 40.56 -79.20 17.82
N ILE A 293 40.82 -77.93 17.50
CA ILE A 293 41.14 -76.90 18.50
C ILE A 293 39.81 -76.28 18.99
N ASP A 294 39.53 -76.32 20.29
CA ASP A 294 38.19 -75.98 20.82
C ASP A 294 37.97 -74.50 21.19
N GLU A 295 39.01 -73.67 21.25
CA GLU A 295 38.83 -72.26 21.65
C GLU A 295 38.69 -71.30 20.45
N PRO A 296 37.56 -70.58 20.30
CA PRO A 296 37.37 -69.59 19.24
C PRO A 296 38.28 -68.37 19.45
N PRO A 297 38.88 -67.82 18.37
CA PRO A 297 39.67 -66.60 18.48
C PRO A 297 38.77 -65.41 18.83
N VAL A 298 39.35 -64.42 19.52
CA VAL A 298 38.65 -63.18 19.84
C VAL A 298 38.47 -62.34 18.58
N PHE A 299 37.21 -62.18 18.16
CA PHE A 299 36.79 -61.32 17.05
C PHE A 299 36.46 -59.91 17.56
N THR A 300 36.73 -58.88 16.76
CA THR A 300 36.38 -57.50 17.15
C THR A 300 34.93 -57.14 16.88
N LEU A 301 34.24 -57.91 16.02
CA LEU A 301 32.83 -57.77 15.67
C LEU A 301 32.04 -58.96 16.22
N ALA A 302 30.93 -58.72 16.92
CA ALA A 302 30.15 -59.78 17.57
C ALA A 302 29.57 -60.79 16.57
N LEU A 303 29.14 -60.32 15.39
CA LEU A 303 28.62 -61.17 14.30
C LEU A 303 29.59 -62.31 13.92
N PHE A 304 30.90 -62.05 13.92
CA PHE A 304 31.90 -63.06 13.60
C PHE A 304 32.08 -64.08 14.73
N HIS A 305 31.75 -63.70 15.97
CA HIS A 305 31.75 -64.60 17.12
C HIS A 305 30.55 -65.58 17.04
N GLU A 306 29.37 -65.08 16.67
CA GLU A 306 28.17 -65.91 16.43
C GLU A 306 28.35 -66.86 15.25
N LEU A 307 28.92 -66.37 14.14
CA LEU A 307 29.28 -67.20 12.99
C LEU A 307 30.28 -68.31 13.36
N ALA A 308 31.32 -67.98 14.14
CA ALA A 308 32.30 -68.96 14.60
C ALA A 308 31.66 -70.05 15.48
N GLY A 309 30.81 -69.67 16.43
CA GLY A 309 30.06 -70.62 17.27
C GLY A 309 29.10 -71.50 16.47
N SER A 310 28.40 -70.93 15.49
CA SER A 310 27.51 -71.68 14.59
C SER A 310 28.29 -72.70 13.74
N MET A 311 29.46 -72.33 13.23
CA MET A 311 30.33 -73.24 12.46
C MET A 311 30.95 -74.33 13.34
N GLN A 312 31.27 -74.02 14.61
CA GLN A 312 31.76 -75.01 15.58
C GLN A 312 30.67 -76.04 15.92
N HIS A 313 29.44 -75.59 16.17
CA HIS A 313 28.29 -76.49 16.35
C HIS A 313 28.08 -77.39 15.14
N LEU A 314 28.13 -76.85 13.92
CA LEU A 314 27.96 -77.62 12.69
C LEU A 314 29.06 -78.70 12.52
N ILE A 315 30.32 -78.35 12.77
CA ILE A 315 31.45 -79.30 12.66
C ILE A 315 31.38 -80.37 13.78
N ASN A 316 30.93 -80.01 14.98
CA ASN A 316 30.76 -80.95 16.08
C ASN A 316 29.57 -81.90 15.86
N THR A 317 28.48 -81.46 15.22
CA THR A 317 27.40 -82.37 14.79
C THR A 317 27.83 -83.38 13.72
N ILE A 318 28.92 -83.10 12.99
CA ILE A 318 29.46 -84.00 11.96
C ILE A 318 30.47 -85.01 12.57
N ARG A 319 30.94 -84.80 13.82
CA ARG A 319 31.85 -85.71 14.55
C ARG A 319 31.11 -86.45 15.68
N PRO A 320 30.74 -87.74 15.52
CA PRO A 320 30.21 -88.55 16.62
C PRO A 320 31.36 -89.00 17.54
N GLY A 321 31.27 -88.68 18.83
CA GLY A 321 32.17 -89.20 19.86
C GLY A 321 31.47 -90.25 20.72
N ALA A 322 32.20 -91.33 21.01
CA ALA A 322 31.79 -92.45 21.86
C ALA A 322 31.17 -92.05 23.23
N GLU A 323 30.06 -92.71 23.53
CA GLU A 323 29.55 -93.22 24.82
C GLU A 323 29.71 -92.43 26.16
N THR A 324 28.55 -91.90 26.59
CA THR A 324 27.85 -92.05 27.90
C THR A 324 28.54 -91.82 29.25
N THR A 325 27.95 -90.95 30.09
CA THR A 325 27.13 -91.37 31.26
C THR A 325 26.41 -90.20 31.99
N ALA A 326 25.21 -90.54 32.46
CA ALA A 326 24.17 -89.89 33.26
C ALA A 326 24.53 -88.81 34.33
N ALA A 327 23.63 -87.82 34.56
CA ALA A 327 22.58 -87.89 35.61
C ALA A 327 21.88 -86.52 35.93
N SER A 328 20.54 -86.57 35.86
CA SER A 328 19.50 -86.02 36.78
C SER A 328 19.28 -84.51 37.08
N ALA A 329 17.99 -84.15 36.95
CA ALA A 329 17.10 -83.44 37.91
C ALA A 329 16.93 -81.90 37.86
N ASP A 330 15.84 -81.48 37.20
CA ASP A 330 14.58 -80.95 37.76
C ASP A 330 14.49 -79.59 38.53
N LYS A 331 13.35 -78.90 38.26
CA LYS A 331 12.63 -77.81 38.98
C LYS A 331 12.89 -76.31 38.72
N ASN A 332 11.95 -75.73 37.97
CA ASN A 332 10.89 -74.76 38.35
C ASN A 332 11.16 -73.53 39.27
N ASN A 333 10.70 -72.37 38.73
CA ASN A 333 10.01 -71.22 39.32
C ASN A 333 10.65 -70.29 40.40
N GLY A 334 10.71 -69.00 40.05
CA GLY A 334 9.86 -67.97 40.71
C GLY A 334 10.48 -66.98 41.71
N ARG A 335 10.67 -65.73 41.24
CA ARG A 335 10.46 -64.40 41.89
C ARG A 335 11.27 -63.90 43.12
N GLU A 336 11.84 -62.71 42.88
CA GLU A 336 11.85 -61.44 43.66
C GLU A 336 12.75 -61.15 44.90
N ARG A 337 13.33 -59.93 44.80
CA ARG A 337 13.63 -58.85 45.77
C ARG A 337 14.93 -58.79 46.61
N GLN A 338 15.62 -57.66 46.36
CA GLN A 338 16.28 -56.67 47.26
C GLN A 338 17.27 -57.11 48.36
N ASP A 339 18.47 -56.49 48.38
CA ASP A 339 18.88 -55.52 49.44
C ASP A 339 20.38 -55.06 49.35
N ILE A 340 20.57 -53.71 49.38
CA ILE A 340 21.58 -52.78 50.03
C ILE A 340 23.04 -53.23 50.42
N PRO A 341 23.98 -52.39 50.96
CA PRO A 341 24.42 -50.96 50.84
C PRO A 341 26.00 -50.73 50.91
N LEU A 342 26.43 -49.46 51.16
CA LEU A 342 27.67 -48.95 51.87
C LEU A 342 28.97 -48.75 51.06
N GLU A 343 29.91 -47.81 51.32
CA GLU A 343 30.00 -46.46 51.96
C GLU A 343 31.41 -45.86 51.66
N GLN A 344 31.64 -44.61 52.09
CA GLN A 344 32.66 -43.56 51.78
C GLN A 344 34.16 -43.83 52.11
N PRO A 345 35.06 -42.84 51.85
CA PRO A 345 35.50 -42.00 52.99
C PRO A 345 35.63 -40.47 52.72
N LYS A 346 35.76 -39.72 53.83
CA LYS A 346 35.67 -38.26 54.04
C LYS A 346 36.93 -37.68 54.71
N LYS A 347 37.18 -36.34 54.59
CA LYS A 347 37.68 -35.31 55.59
C LYS A 347 38.58 -34.24 54.91
N ILE A 348 38.64 -32.92 55.19
CA ILE A 348 38.42 -31.96 56.34
C ILE A 348 38.14 -30.53 55.72
N THR A 349 37.10 -29.72 56.04
CA THR A 349 36.97 -28.54 56.98
C THR A 349 38.20 -27.57 57.11
N THR A 350 38.19 -26.22 57.20
CA THR A 350 37.31 -25.16 57.79
C THR A 350 37.77 -23.70 57.38
N VAL A 351 36.81 -22.77 57.19
CA VAL A 351 36.67 -21.31 57.58
C VAL A 351 37.82 -20.26 57.44
N SER A 352 37.54 -19.10 56.82
CA SER A 352 37.69 -17.72 57.42
C SER A 352 37.16 -16.57 56.54
N HIS A 353 36.64 -15.52 57.21
CA HIS A 353 36.15 -14.24 56.67
C HIS A 353 37.27 -13.32 56.16
N ALA A 354 37.03 -12.59 55.06
CA ALA A 354 37.61 -11.26 54.84
C ALA A 354 36.70 -10.39 53.95
N LYS A 355 36.33 -9.22 54.50
CA LYS A 355 35.66 -8.07 53.85
C LYS A 355 36.48 -7.57 52.64
N ARG A 356 35.81 -7.23 51.53
CA ARG A 356 36.27 -6.19 50.59
C ARG A 356 35.09 -5.45 49.95
N GLN A 357 35.32 -4.16 49.76
CA GLN A 357 34.37 -3.07 49.57
C GLN A 357 33.52 -3.16 48.29
N THR A 358 32.30 -2.64 48.43
CA THR A 358 31.30 -2.35 47.40
C THR A 358 31.76 -1.25 46.45
N LEU A 359 31.58 -1.47 45.14
CA LEU A 359 31.44 -0.41 44.13
C LEU A 359 29.94 -0.01 44.06
N PRO A 360 29.61 1.24 43.71
CA PRO A 360 28.22 1.69 43.70
C PRO A 360 27.43 0.93 42.64
N GLU A 361 26.30 0.39 43.09
CA GLU A 361 25.26 -0.24 42.28
C GLU A 361 24.75 0.80 41.26
N LEU A 362 25.06 0.60 39.98
CA LEU A 362 24.31 1.26 38.93
C LEU A 362 22.89 0.71 39.04
N MET A 363 21.96 1.56 39.51
CA MET A 363 20.54 1.37 39.27
C MET A 363 20.34 1.44 37.76
N VAL A 364 20.35 0.27 37.13
CA VAL A 364 19.73 0.10 35.82
C VAL A 364 18.25 -0.01 36.14
N GLU A 365 17.49 1.05 35.88
CA GLU A 365 16.06 0.88 35.64
C GLU A 365 15.94 -0.18 34.55
N GLU A 366 15.41 -1.35 34.91
CA GLU A 366 14.97 -2.33 33.94
C GLU A 366 13.92 -1.64 33.07
N VAL A 367 14.33 -1.21 31.88
CA VAL A 367 13.39 -0.85 30.81
C VAL A 367 12.59 -2.11 30.56
N GLU A 368 11.32 -2.10 30.96
CA GLU A 368 10.35 -3.13 30.58
C GLU A 368 10.56 -3.44 29.09
N GLN A 369 10.87 -4.70 28.80
CA GLN A 369 10.94 -5.18 27.43
C GLN A 369 9.52 -5.10 26.86
N GLU A 370 9.14 -3.94 26.31
CA GLU A 370 7.86 -3.73 25.67
C GLU A 370 7.70 -4.75 24.54
N HIS A 371 6.65 -5.57 24.66
CA HIS A 371 6.22 -6.55 23.66
C HIS A 371 6.25 -5.94 22.23
N PRO A 372 6.67 -6.71 21.21
CA PRO A 372 6.63 -6.22 19.84
C PRO A 372 5.19 -5.86 19.47
N VAL A 373 5.00 -4.64 18.96
CA VAL A 373 3.71 -4.16 18.45
C VAL A 373 3.48 -4.86 17.11
N GLU A 374 2.66 -5.90 17.09
CA GLU A 374 2.27 -6.60 15.86
C GLU A 374 1.04 -5.93 15.25
N ILE A 375 1.24 -5.23 14.13
CA ILE A 375 0.14 -4.65 13.34
C ILE A 375 0.27 -5.12 11.90
N ALA A 376 -0.80 -5.67 11.35
CA ALA A 376 -0.83 -6.10 9.96
C ALA A 376 -0.80 -4.88 9.03
N GLN A 377 0.28 -4.70 8.25
CA GLN A 377 0.37 -3.63 7.25
C GLN A 377 -0.83 -3.61 6.28
N GLY A 378 -1.42 -4.78 6.01
CA GLY A 378 -2.55 -4.94 5.09
C GLY A 378 -3.81 -4.15 5.48
N ILE A 379 -3.97 -3.70 6.72
CA ILE A 379 -5.13 -2.88 7.11
C ILE A 379 -5.05 -1.44 6.60
N PHE A 380 -3.85 -0.94 6.30
CA PHE A 380 -3.62 0.40 5.75
C PHE A 380 -3.87 0.35 4.23
N ARG A 381 -5.12 0.59 3.83
CA ARG A 381 -5.57 0.53 2.44
C ARG A 381 -5.26 1.85 1.72
N ALA A 382 -5.67 1.94 0.46
CA ALA A 382 -5.41 3.12 -0.36
C ALA A 382 -6.08 4.41 0.16
N TYR A 383 -7.23 4.32 0.83
CA TYR A 383 -8.07 5.49 1.17
C TYR A 383 -8.49 5.56 2.64
N ASP A 384 -8.38 4.45 3.36
CA ASP A 384 -8.79 4.29 4.75
C ASP A 384 -7.99 3.17 5.43
N ILE A 385 -8.21 3.00 6.74
CA ILE A 385 -7.77 1.80 7.47
C ILE A 385 -8.98 0.89 7.61
N ARG A 386 -8.86 -0.40 7.27
CA ARG A 386 -9.96 -1.37 7.30
C ARG A 386 -9.50 -2.77 7.70
N GLY A 387 -10.21 -3.40 8.62
CA GLY A 387 -9.91 -4.76 9.06
C GLY A 387 -11.07 -5.45 9.76
N ILE A 388 -10.94 -6.76 9.97
CA ILE A 388 -11.89 -7.55 10.77
C ILE A 388 -11.59 -7.31 12.26
N VAL A 389 -12.62 -7.01 13.03
CA VAL A 389 -12.49 -6.73 14.47
C VAL A 389 -12.05 -7.99 15.21
N GLY A 390 -11.08 -7.83 16.12
CA GLY A 390 -10.51 -8.93 16.90
C GLY A 390 -9.52 -9.81 16.14
N GLN A 391 -9.32 -9.59 14.84
CA GLN A 391 -8.28 -10.25 14.03
C GLN A 391 -7.26 -9.24 13.54
N ASP A 392 -7.68 -8.37 12.62
CA ASP A 392 -6.82 -7.35 12.02
C ASP A 392 -6.85 -6.04 12.81
N LEU A 393 -8.05 -5.69 13.30
CA LEU A 393 -8.32 -4.46 14.04
C LEU A 393 -8.70 -4.80 15.48
N THR A 394 -7.71 -4.75 16.37
CA THR A 394 -7.85 -5.00 17.80
C THR A 394 -7.80 -3.69 18.58
N ASP A 395 -8.13 -3.75 19.88
CA ASP A 395 -7.98 -2.64 20.81
C ASP A 395 -6.56 -2.05 20.76
N ASP A 396 -5.54 -2.92 20.84
CA ASP A 396 -4.13 -2.52 20.78
C ASP A 396 -3.79 -1.85 19.44
N THR A 397 -4.25 -2.42 18.32
CA THR A 397 -4.03 -1.82 17.00
C THR A 397 -4.63 -0.41 16.93
N CYS A 398 -5.87 -0.22 17.41
CA CYS A 398 -6.52 1.09 17.43
C CYS A 398 -5.80 2.09 18.35
N TYR A 399 -5.32 1.65 19.52
CA TYR A 399 -4.51 2.48 20.40
C TYR A 399 -3.23 2.96 19.72
N TRP A 400 -2.47 2.06 19.08
CA TRP A 400 -1.23 2.42 18.40
C TRP A 400 -1.45 3.31 17.16
N ILE A 401 -2.54 3.09 16.42
CA ILE A 401 -2.97 4.01 15.36
C ILE A 401 -3.26 5.39 15.96
N GLY A 402 -3.92 5.47 17.12
CA GLY A 402 -4.16 6.73 17.82
C GLY A 402 -2.86 7.46 18.21
N ARG A 403 -1.87 6.73 18.72
CA ARG A 403 -0.55 7.29 19.04
C ARG A 403 0.13 7.87 17.79
N ALA A 404 0.10 7.14 16.68
CA ALA A 404 0.72 7.58 15.43
C ALA A 404 -0.03 8.75 14.79
N LEU A 405 -1.36 8.72 14.82
CA LEU A 405 -2.19 9.80 14.29
C LEU A 405 -2.01 11.09 15.10
N GLY A 406 -1.97 10.99 16.42
CA GLY A 406 -1.74 12.16 17.28
C GLY A 406 -0.36 12.79 17.10
N ALA A 407 0.64 11.98 16.72
CA ALA A 407 1.95 12.48 16.27
C ALA A 407 1.85 13.26 14.96
N GLU A 408 1.19 12.69 13.96
CA GLU A 408 1.01 13.30 12.64
C GLU A 408 0.26 14.64 12.74
N VAL A 409 -0.80 14.70 13.56
CA VAL A 409 -1.57 15.92 13.83
C VAL A 409 -0.66 17.02 14.40
N GLN A 410 0.18 16.67 15.38
CA GLN A 410 1.12 17.61 16.00
C GLN A 410 2.22 18.09 15.07
N GLU A 411 2.80 17.20 14.26
CA GLU A 411 3.83 17.57 13.28
C GLU A 411 3.30 18.49 12.19
N ARG A 412 2.02 18.36 11.83
CA ARG A 412 1.34 19.29 10.92
C ARG A 412 0.91 20.61 11.60
N GLY A 413 1.25 20.81 12.87
CA GLY A 413 1.04 22.06 13.60
C GLY A 413 -0.32 22.19 14.29
N PHE A 414 -1.09 21.11 14.39
CA PHE A 414 -2.38 21.08 15.07
C PHE A 414 -2.28 20.39 16.43
N SER A 415 -3.12 20.77 17.38
CA SER A 415 -3.12 20.17 18.73
C SER A 415 -4.40 19.41 19.07
N LYS A 416 -5.46 19.55 18.25
CA LYS A 416 -6.79 18.98 18.49
C LYS A 416 -7.24 18.12 17.31
N ILE A 417 -8.05 17.10 17.56
CA ILE A 417 -8.72 16.30 16.53
C ILE A 417 -10.14 15.91 16.96
N SER A 418 -11.11 16.01 16.06
CA SER A 418 -12.47 15.55 16.27
C SER A 418 -12.58 14.03 16.10
N LEU A 419 -13.34 13.36 16.97
CA LEU A 419 -13.54 11.91 16.96
C LEU A 419 -15.03 11.58 16.95
N ALA A 420 -15.46 10.81 15.95
CA ALA A 420 -16.79 10.24 15.85
C ALA A 420 -16.73 8.74 15.54
N TRP A 421 -17.86 8.04 15.62
CA TRP A 421 -17.95 6.64 15.20
C TRP A 421 -19.34 6.24 14.68
N ASP A 422 -19.41 5.16 13.90
CA ASP A 422 -20.66 4.64 13.34
C ASP A 422 -21.47 3.77 14.33
N GLY A 423 -22.58 3.18 13.86
CA GLY A 423 -23.50 2.39 14.67
C GLY A 423 -23.07 0.95 15.00
N ARG A 424 -21.84 0.53 14.67
CA ARG A 424 -21.39 -0.85 14.94
C ARG A 424 -21.17 -1.09 16.42
N GLU A 425 -21.41 -2.33 16.88
CA GLU A 425 -21.22 -2.70 18.28
C GLU A 425 -19.76 -2.54 18.74
N SER A 426 -18.79 -2.73 17.83
CA SER A 426 -17.36 -2.58 18.11
C SER A 426 -16.88 -1.12 18.11
N SER A 427 -17.60 -0.22 17.47
CA SER A 427 -17.17 1.16 17.23
C SER A 427 -16.89 1.96 18.51
N PRO A 428 -17.74 1.95 19.56
CA PRO A 428 -17.49 2.68 20.80
C PRO A 428 -16.19 2.25 21.51
N GLN A 429 -15.91 0.94 21.54
CA GLN A 429 -14.71 0.40 22.19
C GLN A 429 -13.44 0.79 21.41
N LEU A 430 -13.43 0.58 20.10
CA LEU A 430 -12.29 0.94 19.24
C LEU A 430 -12.03 2.45 19.24
N ALA A 431 -13.08 3.27 19.23
CA ALA A 431 -12.97 4.72 19.38
C ALA A 431 -12.39 5.13 20.75
N GLY A 432 -12.74 4.41 21.82
CA GLY A 432 -12.13 4.62 23.14
C GLY A 432 -10.62 4.36 23.16
N GLN A 433 -10.16 3.27 22.53
CA GLN A 433 -8.73 2.95 22.42
C GLN A 433 -7.98 3.96 21.55
N LEU A 434 -8.59 4.35 20.42
CA LEU A 434 -8.07 5.39 19.55
C LEU A 434 -7.93 6.73 20.29
N GLN A 435 -8.95 7.13 21.04
CA GLN A 435 -8.95 8.32 21.88
C GLN A 435 -7.80 8.28 22.90
N GLN A 436 -7.60 7.15 23.56
CA GLN A 436 -6.51 6.98 24.52
C GLN A 436 -5.15 7.18 23.84
N GLY A 437 -4.93 6.56 22.68
CA GLY A 437 -3.70 6.76 21.91
C GLY A 437 -3.50 8.22 21.46
N LEU A 438 -4.57 8.91 21.04
CA LEU A 438 -4.49 10.32 20.69
C LEU A 438 -4.08 11.16 21.91
N ASN A 439 -4.72 10.96 23.07
CA ASN A 439 -4.40 11.68 24.30
C ASN A 439 -2.95 11.41 24.75
N ASP A 440 -2.49 10.16 24.72
CA ASP A 440 -1.13 9.79 25.17
C ASP A 440 -0.02 10.30 24.22
N SER A 441 -0.37 10.72 23.01
CA SER A 441 0.54 11.45 22.13
C SER A 441 0.71 12.93 22.52
N GLY A 442 -0.22 13.49 23.32
CA GLY A 442 -0.35 14.93 23.59
C GLY A 442 -1.44 15.63 22.77
N CYS A 443 -2.13 14.93 21.86
CA CYS A 443 -3.21 15.49 21.05
C CYS A 443 -4.53 15.52 21.84
N HIS A 444 -5.22 16.65 21.85
CA HIS A 444 -6.54 16.78 22.46
C HIS A 444 -7.63 16.22 21.54
N VAL A 445 -8.65 15.61 22.13
CA VAL A 445 -9.76 14.99 21.39
C VAL A 445 -11.06 15.73 21.63
N ILE A 446 -11.76 16.11 20.55
CA ILE A 446 -13.14 16.56 20.60
C ILE A 446 -14.04 15.38 20.26
N ARG A 447 -14.69 14.79 21.26
CA ARG A 447 -15.52 13.60 21.13
C ARG A 447 -16.95 14.00 20.73
N LEU A 448 -17.37 13.60 19.53
CA LEU A 448 -18.69 13.89 18.96
C LEU A 448 -19.72 12.78 19.17
N GLY A 449 -19.25 11.59 19.60
CA GLY A 449 -20.13 10.44 19.81
C GLY A 449 -20.41 9.63 18.56
N ALA A 450 -21.52 8.90 18.58
CA ALA A 450 -22.00 8.12 17.45
C ALA A 450 -22.65 9.06 16.43
N GLN A 451 -22.02 9.27 15.27
CA GLN A 451 -22.43 10.25 14.27
C GLN A 451 -22.11 9.77 12.85
N PRO A 452 -22.85 10.24 11.81
CA PRO A 452 -22.49 10.01 10.41
C PRO A 452 -21.14 10.61 10.05
N THR A 453 -20.50 10.02 9.04
CA THR A 453 -19.20 10.47 8.50
C THR A 453 -19.26 11.92 7.99
N GLY A 454 -20.36 12.33 7.35
CA GLY A 454 -20.57 13.71 6.89
C GLY A 454 -20.58 14.74 8.03
N LEU A 455 -21.13 14.38 9.20
CA LEU A 455 -21.15 15.26 10.38
C LEU A 455 -19.75 15.44 10.98
N LEU A 456 -18.93 14.38 11.02
CA LEU A 456 -17.54 14.53 11.41
C LEU A 456 -16.82 15.51 10.47
N TYR A 457 -17.01 15.39 9.16
CA TYR A 457 -16.38 16.31 8.21
C TYR A 457 -16.90 17.74 8.40
N PHE A 458 -18.20 17.94 8.64
CA PHE A 458 -18.74 19.25 9.00
C PHE A 458 -18.03 19.83 10.25
N ALA A 459 -17.78 19.01 11.27
CA ALA A 459 -17.08 19.44 12.47
C ALA A 459 -15.66 19.96 12.19
N THR A 460 -14.97 19.50 11.14
CA THR A 460 -13.63 20.00 10.77
C THR A 460 -13.65 21.39 10.10
N TYR A 461 -14.83 21.91 9.79
CA TYR A 461 -15.00 23.29 9.32
C TYR A 461 -15.55 24.22 10.41
N GLU A 462 -16.36 23.70 11.32
CA GLU A 462 -17.05 24.50 12.34
C GLU A 462 -16.33 24.58 13.69
N LEU A 463 -15.54 23.57 14.03
CA LEU A 463 -14.78 23.56 15.29
C LEU A 463 -13.39 24.19 15.11
N ASP A 464 -12.72 24.44 16.23
CA ASP A 464 -11.37 24.99 16.28
C ASP A 464 -10.27 23.98 15.88
N THR A 465 -10.62 22.99 15.06
CA THR A 465 -9.68 22.05 14.45
C THR A 465 -10.13 21.59 13.06
N PRO A 466 -9.23 21.61 12.07
CA PRO A 466 -9.48 21.04 10.75
C PRO A 466 -9.20 19.54 10.67
N CYS A 467 -8.94 18.89 11.81
CA CYS A 467 -8.59 17.47 11.91
C CYS A 467 -9.77 16.65 12.42
N GLY A 468 -10.01 15.49 11.84
CA GLY A 468 -11.07 14.58 12.26
C GLY A 468 -10.75 13.12 11.94
N VAL A 469 -11.26 12.20 12.76
CA VAL A 469 -11.23 10.76 12.52
C VAL A 469 -12.56 10.12 12.87
N VAL A 470 -13.11 9.29 11.98
CA VAL A 470 -14.31 8.50 12.22
C VAL A 470 -13.93 7.03 12.29
N VAL A 471 -14.35 6.35 13.35
CA VAL A 471 -14.30 4.88 13.46
C VAL A 471 -15.55 4.31 12.81
N THR A 472 -15.39 3.68 11.65
CA THR A 472 -16.52 3.23 10.83
C THR A 472 -16.10 2.04 10.00
N GLY A 473 -16.99 1.06 9.85
CA GLY A 473 -16.89 -0.04 8.87
C GLY A 473 -17.53 0.28 7.51
N SER A 474 -18.07 1.50 7.33
CA SER A 474 -18.89 1.92 6.20
C SER A 474 -19.98 0.88 5.88
N HIS A 475 -20.03 0.34 4.67
CA HIS A 475 -20.99 -0.68 4.25
C HIS A 475 -20.54 -2.13 4.41
N ASN A 476 -19.34 -2.37 4.93
CA ASN A 476 -18.86 -3.75 5.09
C ASN A 476 -19.76 -4.53 6.07
N PRO A 477 -19.72 -5.88 6.05
CA PRO A 477 -20.39 -6.70 7.06
C PRO A 477 -20.06 -6.29 8.50
N SER A 478 -20.92 -6.61 9.46
CA SER A 478 -20.86 -6.13 10.86
C SER A 478 -19.53 -6.38 11.56
N GLU A 479 -18.83 -7.46 11.20
CA GLU A 479 -17.54 -7.86 11.76
C GLU A 479 -16.36 -6.99 11.31
N PHE A 480 -16.54 -6.14 10.30
CA PHE A 480 -15.53 -5.18 9.85
C PHE A 480 -15.66 -3.85 10.58
N ASN A 481 -14.52 -3.19 10.78
CA ASN A 481 -14.48 -1.78 11.18
C ASN A 481 -13.23 -1.12 10.57
N GLY A 482 -13.03 0.16 10.82
CA GLY A 482 -11.98 0.94 10.17
C GLY A 482 -11.91 2.39 10.61
N LEU A 483 -11.05 3.16 9.94
CA LEU A 483 -10.84 4.57 10.23
C LEU A 483 -10.79 5.38 8.92
N LYS A 484 -11.57 6.46 8.84
CA LYS A 484 -11.40 7.51 7.84
C LYS A 484 -10.80 8.74 8.53
N ILE A 485 -9.70 9.25 8.00
CA ILE A 485 -8.87 10.27 8.67
C ILE A 485 -8.75 11.51 7.78
N VAL A 486 -8.98 12.67 8.38
CA VAL A 486 -8.83 13.99 7.77
C VAL A 486 -7.87 14.81 8.63
N ILE A 487 -6.85 15.40 8.02
CA ILE A 487 -5.96 16.36 8.68
C ILE A 487 -5.87 17.58 7.78
N ASP A 488 -6.06 18.77 8.36
CA ASP A 488 -6.11 20.02 7.58
C ASP A 488 -7.16 19.98 6.45
N GLN A 489 -8.35 19.43 6.74
CA GLN A 489 -9.43 19.21 5.77
C GLN A 489 -9.06 18.33 4.56
N GLN A 490 -7.87 17.70 4.57
CA GLN A 490 -7.41 16.77 3.55
C GLN A 490 -7.50 15.34 4.07
N THR A 491 -8.17 14.48 3.30
CA THR A 491 -8.26 13.05 3.64
C THR A 491 -6.93 12.36 3.38
N LEU A 492 -6.41 11.64 4.37
CA LEU A 492 -5.18 10.86 4.20
C LEU A 492 -5.42 9.75 3.18
N ALA A 493 -4.43 9.52 2.31
CA ALA A 493 -4.49 8.47 1.32
C ALA A 493 -3.10 7.89 1.05
N GLN A 494 -3.06 6.64 0.60
CA GLN A 494 -1.86 5.97 0.07
C GLN A 494 -0.66 6.06 1.03
N ASP A 495 0.42 6.69 0.59
CA ASP A 495 1.69 6.79 1.31
C ASP A 495 1.54 7.47 2.68
N GLU A 496 0.56 8.36 2.86
CA GLU A 496 0.30 9.02 4.15
C GLU A 496 -0.28 8.03 5.18
N LEU A 497 -1.14 7.11 4.75
CA LEU A 497 -1.65 6.05 5.63
C LEU A 497 -0.55 5.05 5.97
N LEU A 498 0.29 4.69 5.00
CA LEU A 498 1.47 3.87 5.25
C LEU A 498 2.51 4.56 6.15
N ALA A 499 2.60 5.89 6.11
CA ALA A 499 3.47 6.64 7.01
C ALA A 499 3.06 6.44 8.48
N LEU A 500 1.77 6.33 8.79
CA LEU A 500 1.29 5.99 10.14
C LEU A 500 1.78 4.59 10.56
N TYR A 501 1.67 3.59 9.69
CA TYR A 501 2.22 2.25 9.94
C TYR A 501 3.73 2.30 10.23
N HIS A 502 4.50 2.97 9.36
CA HIS A 502 5.94 3.10 9.54
C HIS A 502 6.31 3.84 10.82
N ARG A 503 5.51 4.83 11.22
CA ARG A 503 5.69 5.54 12.49
C ARG A 503 5.54 4.60 13.68
N ILE A 504 4.51 3.75 13.68
CA ILE A 504 4.31 2.74 14.74
C ILE A 504 5.50 1.78 14.78
N MET A 505 5.91 1.24 13.63
CA MET A 505 7.02 0.27 13.54
C MET A 505 8.36 0.87 13.97
N ARG A 506 8.60 2.17 13.69
CA ARG A 506 9.81 2.89 14.11
C ARG A 506 9.74 3.39 15.55
N ARG A 507 8.59 3.26 16.22
CA ARG A 507 8.31 3.85 17.54
C ARG A 507 8.59 5.36 17.60
N ASP A 508 8.36 6.03 16.48
CA ASP A 508 8.48 7.48 16.35
C ASP A 508 7.20 8.15 16.86
N LEU A 509 6.96 7.97 18.16
CA LEU A 509 5.69 8.28 18.81
C LEU A 509 5.95 9.25 19.98
N PRO A 510 5.45 10.49 19.91
CA PRO A 510 5.57 11.42 21.01
C PRO A 510 4.81 10.90 22.24
N ARG A 511 5.22 11.41 23.39
CA ARG A 511 4.53 11.22 24.67
C ARG A 511 3.99 12.57 25.12
N GLY A 512 2.74 12.58 25.53
CA GLY A 512 2.09 13.78 26.05
C GLY A 512 0.81 13.43 26.78
N HIS A 513 0.12 14.46 27.25
CA HIS A 513 -1.17 14.33 27.92
C HIS A 513 -2.18 15.27 27.25
N GLY A 514 -2.88 14.75 26.26
CA GLY A 514 -4.05 15.36 25.66
C GLY A 514 -5.24 15.34 26.61
N GLN A 515 -6.25 16.14 26.28
CA GLN A 515 -7.50 16.23 27.02
C GLN A 515 -8.65 15.88 26.08
N THR A 516 -9.69 15.27 26.61
CA THR A 516 -10.92 15.00 25.86
C THR A 516 -12.01 15.97 26.29
N GLU A 517 -12.65 16.62 25.33
CA GLU A 517 -13.87 17.37 25.53
C GLU A 517 -15.01 16.76 24.72
N GLU A 518 -16.23 16.77 25.28
CA GLU A 518 -17.41 16.31 24.56
C GLU A 518 -18.10 17.50 23.88
N ARG A 519 -18.60 17.29 22.66
CA ARG A 519 -19.37 18.26 21.88
C ARG A 519 -20.49 17.57 21.12
N GLU A 520 -21.68 18.17 21.16
CA GLU A 520 -22.81 17.76 20.34
C GLU A 520 -22.95 18.74 19.17
N LEU A 521 -22.98 18.20 17.94
CA LEU A 521 -23.06 18.99 16.71
C LEU A 521 -24.25 18.63 15.82
N ALA A 522 -25.06 17.63 16.20
CA ALA A 522 -26.16 17.15 15.36
C ALA A 522 -27.18 18.25 15.05
N GLU A 523 -27.58 19.04 16.04
CA GLU A 523 -28.52 20.15 15.83
C GLU A 523 -27.93 21.25 14.94
N ALA A 524 -26.68 21.66 15.17
CA ALA A 524 -26.00 22.67 14.35
C ALA A 524 -25.83 22.22 12.90
N TYR A 525 -25.49 20.94 12.69
CA TYR A 525 -25.39 20.32 11.37
C TYR A 525 -26.74 20.33 10.64
N LEU A 526 -27.81 19.89 11.31
CA LEU A 526 -29.15 19.86 10.72
C LEU A 526 -29.68 21.28 10.41
N GLN A 527 -29.50 22.22 11.34
CA GLN A 527 -29.90 23.62 11.15
C GLN A 527 -29.17 24.24 9.96
N ARG A 528 -27.86 23.98 9.84
CA ARG A 528 -27.07 24.49 8.72
C ARG A 528 -27.56 23.98 7.36
N ILE A 529 -28.15 22.77 7.29
CA ILE A 529 -28.79 22.26 6.07
C ILE A 529 -30.15 22.93 5.86
N GLU A 530 -30.99 23.00 6.90
CA GLU A 530 -32.33 23.62 6.85
C GLU A 530 -32.28 25.10 6.43
N ASP A 531 -31.32 25.85 6.96
CA ASP A 531 -31.15 27.28 6.66
C ASP A 531 -30.83 27.54 5.18
N ASP A 532 -30.23 26.56 4.49
CA ASP A 532 -29.84 26.66 3.08
C ASP A 532 -30.88 26.05 2.14
N VAL A 533 -31.48 24.91 2.51
CA VAL A 533 -32.32 24.09 1.62
C VAL A 533 -33.80 24.42 1.78
N GLN A 534 -34.44 24.80 0.68
CA GLN A 534 -35.85 25.21 0.68
C GLN A 534 -36.69 24.43 -0.33
N LEU A 535 -37.70 23.70 0.15
CA LEU A 535 -38.57 22.89 -0.69
C LEU A 535 -39.73 23.71 -1.29
N ALA A 536 -39.97 23.56 -2.59
CA ALA A 536 -41.03 24.29 -3.30
C ALA A 536 -42.42 23.64 -3.17
N ARG A 537 -42.49 22.38 -2.74
CA ARG A 537 -43.73 21.63 -2.49
C ARG A 537 -43.50 20.52 -1.47
N SER A 538 -44.57 20.11 -0.78
CA SER A 538 -44.56 18.90 0.02
C SER A 538 -44.38 17.67 -0.87
N MET A 539 -43.68 16.66 -0.34
CA MET A 539 -43.47 15.36 -0.99
C MET A 539 -43.64 14.26 0.05
N LYS A 540 -44.11 13.09 -0.38
CA LYS A 540 -44.12 11.88 0.44
C LYS A 540 -42.89 11.06 0.09
N ILE A 541 -42.07 10.75 1.08
CA ILE A 541 -40.80 10.04 0.84
C ILE A 541 -40.70 8.79 1.71
N VAL A 542 -39.91 7.82 1.25
CA VAL A 542 -39.50 6.67 2.06
C VAL A 542 -38.00 6.78 2.29
N ILE A 543 -37.54 6.59 3.53
CA ILE A 543 -36.12 6.55 3.87
C ILE A 543 -35.75 5.14 4.28
N ASP A 544 -34.65 4.62 3.76
CA ASP A 544 -34.04 3.38 4.20
C ASP A 544 -32.63 3.67 4.72
N ALA A 545 -32.35 3.35 5.98
CA ALA A 545 -31.01 3.52 6.55
C ALA A 545 -30.27 2.19 6.76
N GLY A 546 -30.88 1.04 6.46
CA GLY A 546 -30.27 -0.28 6.65
C GLY A 546 -29.70 -0.51 8.06
N ASN A 547 -30.32 0.06 9.10
CA ASN A 547 -29.86 0.09 10.50
C ASN A 547 -28.51 0.81 10.75
N GLY A 548 -28.02 1.58 9.78
CA GLY A 548 -26.84 2.41 9.88
C GLY A 548 -27.03 3.66 10.72
N ILE A 549 -25.93 4.39 10.98
CA ILE A 549 -25.91 5.56 11.88
C ILE A 549 -26.69 6.76 11.32
N ALA A 550 -26.93 6.79 10.01
CA ALA A 550 -27.62 7.88 9.33
C ALA A 550 -29.11 7.99 9.70
N GLY A 551 -29.76 6.89 10.12
CA GLY A 551 -31.21 6.81 10.28
C GLY A 551 -31.83 7.90 11.15
N PRO A 552 -31.40 8.08 12.41
CA PRO A 552 -32.00 9.09 13.30
C PRO A 552 -31.82 10.52 12.81
N LEU A 553 -30.67 10.85 12.18
CA LEU A 553 -30.44 12.19 11.64
C LEU A 553 -31.21 12.42 10.33
N ALA A 554 -31.33 11.39 9.49
CA ALA A 554 -32.13 11.47 8.27
C ALA A 554 -33.61 11.70 8.58
N GLU A 555 -34.18 10.98 9.53
CA GLU A 555 -35.56 11.20 9.98
C GLU A 555 -35.78 12.63 10.50
N LYS A 556 -34.89 13.12 11.38
CA LYS A 556 -34.93 14.49 11.88
C LYS A 556 -34.79 15.53 10.77
N LEU A 557 -33.87 15.31 9.83
CA LEU A 557 -33.67 16.22 8.69
C LEU A 557 -34.93 16.33 7.83
N MET A 558 -35.57 15.20 7.51
CA MET A 558 -36.79 15.24 6.70
C MET A 558 -37.93 15.95 7.43
N ALA A 559 -38.07 15.74 8.74
CA ALA A 559 -39.05 16.47 9.55
C ALA A 559 -38.78 17.98 9.57
N LEU A 560 -37.52 18.42 9.70
CA LEU A 560 -37.13 19.83 9.64
C LEU A 560 -37.42 20.46 8.26
N LEU A 561 -37.20 19.70 7.18
CA LEU A 561 -37.56 20.13 5.83
C LEU A 561 -39.08 20.10 5.55
N GLY A 562 -39.91 19.78 6.56
CA GLY A 562 -41.37 19.75 6.45
C GLY A 562 -41.92 18.57 5.67
N LEU A 563 -41.18 17.46 5.58
CA LEU A 563 -41.57 16.25 4.85
C LEU A 563 -42.13 15.17 5.77
N GLU A 564 -43.15 14.47 5.27
CA GLU A 564 -43.62 13.22 5.86
C GLU A 564 -42.79 12.06 5.26
N ALA A 565 -41.97 11.44 6.11
CA ALA A 565 -41.10 10.34 5.72
C ALA A 565 -41.53 9.03 6.38
N GLU A 566 -41.72 7.99 5.59
CA GLU A 566 -41.84 6.62 6.08
C GLU A 566 -40.43 6.04 6.28
N CYS A 567 -40.11 5.63 7.50
CA CYS A 567 -38.78 5.18 7.88
C CYS A 567 -38.65 3.65 7.88
N LEU A 568 -37.83 3.13 6.98
CA LEU A 568 -37.39 1.75 6.94
C LEU A 568 -36.03 1.61 7.64
N PHE A 569 -35.98 0.75 8.64
CA PHE A 569 -34.73 0.36 9.31
C PHE A 569 -33.90 1.55 9.82
N CYS A 570 -34.54 2.65 10.23
CA CYS A 570 -33.85 3.87 10.70
C CYS A 570 -33.35 3.78 12.15
N ASN A 571 -33.77 2.77 12.90
CA ASN A 571 -33.20 2.48 14.21
C ASN A 571 -31.80 1.88 14.04
N VAL A 572 -30.82 2.46 14.73
CA VAL A 572 -29.42 2.03 14.68
C VAL A 572 -29.29 0.64 15.34
N ASP A 573 -28.81 -0.33 14.56
CA ASP A 573 -28.49 -1.67 15.02
C ASP A 573 -27.29 -2.20 14.23
N GLY A 574 -26.11 -2.17 14.85
CA GLY A 574 -24.82 -2.55 14.24
C GLY A 574 -24.70 -4.01 13.81
N ARG A 575 -25.70 -4.86 14.10
CA ARG A 575 -25.80 -6.24 13.60
C ARG A 575 -26.41 -6.30 12.20
N PHE A 576 -26.99 -5.20 11.71
CA PHE A 576 -27.65 -5.08 10.41
C PHE A 576 -28.66 -6.22 10.12
N PRO A 577 -29.70 -6.40 10.98
CA PRO A 577 -30.56 -7.59 10.97
C PRO A 577 -31.49 -7.73 9.76
N ASN A 578 -31.65 -6.67 8.94
CA ASN A 578 -32.59 -6.65 7.82
C ASN A 578 -31.87 -6.94 6.49
N HIS A 579 -31.15 -5.95 5.96
CA HIS A 579 -30.19 -6.10 4.87
C HIS A 579 -28.93 -5.29 5.20
N HIS A 580 -27.83 -5.58 4.51
CA HIS A 580 -26.62 -4.77 4.65
C HIS A 580 -26.88 -3.33 4.18
N PRO A 581 -26.33 -2.31 4.87
CA PRO A 581 -26.48 -0.90 4.49
C PRO A 581 -25.49 -0.55 3.37
N ASP A 582 -25.66 -1.22 2.22
CA ASP A 582 -24.92 -0.96 0.98
C ASP A 582 -25.90 -0.66 -0.16
N PRO A 583 -26.26 0.61 -0.38
CA PRO A 583 -27.25 1.00 -1.39
C PRO A 583 -26.70 0.87 -2.82
N SER A 584 -25.40 0.56 -3.00
CA SER A 584 -24.83 0.28 -4.32
C SER A 584 -25.27 -1.07 -4.89
N GLN A 585 -25.81 -1.95 -4.04
CA GLN A 585 -26.26 -3.30 -4.41
C GLN A 585 -27.79 -3.33 -4.60
N PRO A 586 -28.31 -3.64 -5.81
CA PRO A 586 -29.75 -3.65 -6.08
C PRO A 586 -30.58 -4.47 -5.09
N LYS A 587 -30.06 -5.61 -4.64
CA LYS A 587 -30.75 -6.50 -3.69
C LYS A 587 -31.08 -5.82 -2.36
N ASN A 588 -30.30 -4.82 -1.94
CA ASN A 588 -30.50 -4.10 -0.69
C ASN A 588 -31.53 -2.97 -0.84
N LEU A 589 -31.94 -2.63 -2.07
CA LEU A 589 -32.95 -1.60 -2.34
C LEU A 589 -34.36 -2.18 -2.53
N GLN A 590 -34.51 -3.50 -2.52
CA GLN A 590 -35.80 -4.16 -2.79
C GLN A 590 -36.90 -3.71 -1.81
N ALA A 591 -36.58 -3.65 -0.50
CA ALA A 591 -37.52 -3.21 0.53
C ALA A 591 -37.97 -1.76 0.29
N LEU A 592 -37.03 -0.87 -0.05
CA LEU A 592 -37.32 0.51 -0.43
C LEU A 592 -38.20 0.60 -1.68
N GLN A 593 -37.90 -0.16 -2.74
CA GLN A 593 -38.70 -0.20 -3.97
C GLN A 593 -40.15 -0.63 -3.72
N ASP A 594 -40.34 -1.63 -2.86
CA ASP A 594 -41.66 -2.15 -2.51
C ASP A 594 -42.41 -1.15 -1.62
N ALA A 595 -41.74 -0.51 -0.66
CA ALA A 595 -42.34 0.48 0.21
C ALA A 595 -42.74 1.76 -0.54
N VAL A 596 -41.93 2.23 -1.50
CA VAL A 596 -42.27 3.40 -2.34
C VAL A 596 -43.58 3.15 -3.09
N LYS A 597 -43.72 1.96 -3.70
CA LYS A 597 -44.96 1.56 -4.39
C LYS A 597 -46.13 1.40 -3.44
N ALA A 598 -45.91 0.72 -2.31
CA ALA A 598 -46.97 0.45 -1.33
C ALA A 598 -47.55 1.74 -0.71
N HIS A 599 -46.70 2.73 -0.47
CA HIS A 599 -47.10 4.00 0.14
C HIS A 599 -47.48 5.08 -0.89
N ASN A 600 -47.37 4.79 -2.19
CA ASN A 600 -47.48 5.79 -3.27
C ASN A 600 -46.60 7.03 -2.99
N ALA A 601 -45.35 6.78 -2.59
CA ALA A 601 -44.39 7.85 -2.31
C ALA A 601 -43.86 8.49 -3.61
N ASP A 602 -43.51 9.77 -3.56
CA ASP A 602 -42.90 10.51 -4.68
C ASP A 602 -41.52 9.96 -5.04
N LEU A 603 -40.77 9.47 -4.05
CA LEU A 603 -39.47 8.82 -4.19
C LEU A 603 -39.05 8.09 -2.91
N GLY A 604 -38.01 7.28 -3.01
CA GLY A 604 -37.31 6.66 -1.89
C GLY A 604 -35.83 7.04 -1.86
N LEU A 605 -35.26 7.16 -0.66
CA LEU A 605 -33.84 7.42 -0.43
C LEU A 605 -33.25 6.30 0.43
N ALA A 606 -32.08 5.80 0.04
CA ALA A 606 -31.32 4.82 0.83
C ALA A 606 -29.94 5.38 1.21
N PHE A 607 -29.58 5.27 2.48
CA PHE A 607 -28.26 5.62 3.00
C PHE A 607 -27.41 4.39 3.27
N ASP A 608 -26.09 4.55 3.22
CA ASP A 608 -25.18 3.50 3.65
C ASP A 608 -24.87 3.55 5.15
N GLY A 609 -24.07 2.59 5.63
CA GLY A 609 -23.89 2.34 7.07
C GLY A 609 -23.39 3.55 7.87
N ASP A 610 -22.58 4.42 7.26
CA ASP A 610 -22.03 5.62 7.87
C ASP A 610 -22.52 6.95 7.28
N GLY A 611 -23.45 6.90 6.32
CA GLY A 611 -24.23 8.06 5.85
C GLY A 611 -23.51 9.01 4.91
N ASP A 612 -22.38 8.62 4.31
CA ASP A 612 -21.68 9.43 3.32
C ASP A 612 -22.10 9.11 1.87
N ARG A 613 -22.97 8.11 1.68
CA ARG A 613 -23.57 7.77 0.39
C ARG A 613 -25.09 7.81 0.41
N VAL A 614 -25.65 8.10 -0.76
CA VAL A 614 -27.10 8.07 -0.99
C VAL A 614 -27.43 7.42 -2.33
N ALA A 615 -28.50 6.64 -2.35
CA ALA A 615 -29.16 6.17 -3.57
C ALA A 615 -30.62 6.61 -3.58
N LEU A 616 -31.21 6.67 -4.78
CA LEU A 616 -32.58 7.10 -4.99
C LEU A 616 -33.36 6.04 -5.77
N VAL A 617 -34.61 5.86 -5.37
CA VAL A 617 -35.62 5.06 -6.08
C VAL A 617 -36.76 5.99 -6.48
N ASP A 618 -37.18 5.98 -7.75
CA ASP A 618 -38.29 6.81 -8.21
C ASP A 618 -39.66 6.29 -7.74
N ASN A 619 -40.74 7.05 -7.97
CA ASN A 619 -42.12 6.69 -7.62
C ASN A 619 -42.62 5.37 -8.24
N ASN A 620 -41.99 4.87 -9.31
CA ASN A 620 -42.32 3.58 -9.91
C ASN A 620 -41.44 2.44 -9.38
N GLY A 621 -40.56 2.72 -8.43
CA GLY A 621 -39.61 1.78 -7.88
C GLY A 621 -38.41 1.49 -8.78
N LYS A 622 -38.07 2.34 -9.75
CA LYS A 622 -36.83 2.20 -10.54
C LYS A 622 -35.67 2.81 -9.76
N ILE A 623 -34.56 2.08 -9.68
CA ILE A 623 -33.31 2.58 -9.11
C ILE A 623 -32.73 3.65 -10.04
N ILE A 624 -32.45 4.83 -9.48
CA ILE A 624 -31.76 5.90 -10.18
C ILE A 624 -30.30 5.91 -9.74
N TRP A 625 -29.42 5.50 -10.67
CA TRP A 625 -28.00 5.36 -10.37
C TRP A 625 -27.31 6.70 -10.10
N PRO A 626 -26.23 6.73 -9.27
CA PRO A 626 -25.59 7.96 -8.83
C PRO A 626 -25.09 8.88 -9.94
N ASP A 627 -24.63 8.34 -11.07
CA ASP A 627 -24.22 9.15 -12.21
C ASP A 627 -25.38 9.95 -12.83
N ARG A 628 -26.63 9.46 -12.74
CA ARG A 628 -27.83 10.21 -13.14
C ARG A 628 -28.26 11.24 -12.10
N LEU A 629 -28.09 10.94 -10.81
CA LEU A 629 -28.31 11.93 -9.75
C LEU A 629 -27.32 13.10 -9.91
N LEU A 630 -26.07 12.79 -10.27
CA LEU A 630 -25.07 13.81 -10.59
C LEU A 630 -25.51 14.67 -11.78
N MET A 631 -26.11 14.10 -12.83
CA MET A 631 -26.67 14.89 -13.95
C MET A 631 -27.68 15.92 -13.45
N LEU A 632 -28.59 15.52 -12.57
CA LEU A 632 -29.59 16.44 -12.00
C LEU A 632 -28.95 17.55 -11.17
N LEU A 633 -27.97 17.22 -10.32
CA LEU A 633 -27.18 18.20 -9.56
C LEU A 633 -26.44 19.16 -10.49
N ILE A 634 -25.88 18.67 -11.59
CA ILE A 634 -25.16 19.48 -12.58
C ILE A 634 -26.10 20.48 -13.26
N GLU A 635 -27.28 20.05 -13.69
CA GLU A 635 -28.27 20.93 -14.35
C GLU A 635 -28.69 22.09 -13.46
N ASP A 636 -28.74 21.87 -12.14
CA ASP A 636 -29.03 22.90 -11.15
C ASP A 636 -27.81 23.78 -10.85
N ILE A 637 -26.65 23.19 -10.51
CA ILE A 637 -25.49 23.89 -9.95
C ILE A 637 -24.70 24.67 -11.01
N LEU A 638 -24.45 24.09 -12.19
CA LEU A 638 -23.57 24.71 -13.19
C LEU A 638 -24.06 26.04 -13.77
N PRO A 639 -25.36 26.26 -14.02
CA PRO A 639 -25.84 27.56 -14.49
C PRO A 639 -25.45 28.75 -13.60
N ARG A 640 -25.29 28.52 -12.29
CA ARG A 640 -24.84 29.53 -11.32
C ARG A 640 -23.31 29.58 -11.17
N ASN A 641 -22.61 28.60 -11.74
CA ASN A 641 -21.18 28.36 -11.58
C ASN A 641 -20.50 28.11 -12.95
N PRO A 642 -20.63 29.03 -13.93
CA PRO A 642 -20.15 28.79 -15.29
C PRO A 642 -18.63 28.61 -15.34
N GLY A 643 -18.18 27.68 -16.19
CA GLY A 643 -16.77 27.39 -16.40
C GLY A 643 -16.09 26.69 -15.22
N ARG A 644 -16.82 26.21 -14.21
CA ARG A 644 -16.24 25.44 -13.08
C ARG A 644 -16.05 23.97 -13.45
N ASP A 645 -15.09 23.33 -12.79
CA ASP A 645 -14.85 21.88 -12.94
C ASP A 645 -15.94 21.06 -12.25
N VAL A 646 -16.35 19.98 -12.92
CA VAL A 646 -17.23 18.95 -12.37
C VAL A 646 -16.52 17.61 -12.43
N LEU A 647 -16.39 16.96 -11.28
CA LEU A 647 -15.62 15.74 -11.12
C LEU A 647 -16.52 14.50 -11.16
N TYR A 648 -16.12 13.46 -11.88
CA TYR A 648 -16.80 12.16 -11.82
C TYR A 648 -15.84 11.01 -12.03
N ASP A 649 -16.14 9.85 -11.48
CA ASP A 649 -15.22 8.71 -11.55
C ASP A 649 -15.29 7.92 -12.86
N VAL A 650 -14.26 7.11 -13.12
CA VAL A 650 -14.19 6.26 -14.32
C VAL A 650 -15.32 5.24 -14.45
N LYS A 651 -16.10 4.96 -13.40
CA LYS A 651 -17.27 4.08 -13.47
C LYS A 651 -18.51 4.81 -13.96
N SER A 652 -18.54 6.14 -13.94
CA SER A 652 -19.76 6.90 -14.24
C SER A 652 -20.07 7.00 -15.74
N SER A 653 -21.34 7.20 -16.07
CA SER A 653 -21.84 7.29 -17.45
C SER A 653 -21.05 8.24 -18.35
N ARG A 654 -20.82 7.83 -19.61
CA ARG A 654 -20.21 8.68 -20.65
C ARG A 654 -21.04 9.93 -20.98
N HIS A 655 -22.32 9.96 -20.62
CA HIS A 655 -23.23 11.10 -20.85
C HIS A 655 -22.92 12.31 -19.96
N LEU A 656 -22.15 12.14 -18.88
CA LEU A 656 -21.76 13.24 -17.99
C LEU A 656 -20.90 14.28 -18.72
N ALA A 657 -19.90 13.85 -19.49
CA ALA A 657 -18.98 14.80 -20.14
C ALA A 657 -19.70 15.75 -21.12
N PRO A 658 -20.55 15.24 -22.04
CA PRO A 658 -21.37 16.09 -22.90
C PRO A 658 -22.36 16.97 -22.13
N LEU A 659 -22.98 16.45 -21.07
CA LEU A 659 -23.95 17.20 -20.25
C LEU A 659 -23.26 18.36 -19.52
N ILE A 660 -22.14 18.12 -18.85
CA ILE A 660 -21.32 19.15 -18.19
C ILE A 660 -20.92 20.23 -19.19
N SER A 661 -20.42 19.83 -20.37
CA SER A 661 -20.00 20.76 -21.42
C SER A 661 -21.18 21.60 -21.93
N ARG A 662 -22.37 21.01 -22.08
CA ARG A 662 -23.60 21.69 -22.51
C ARG A 662 -24.05 22.76 -21.50
N HIS A 663 -23.85 22.50 -20.22
CA HIS A 663 -24.16 23.44 -19.13
C HIS A 663 -22.99 24.41 -18.84
N GLY A 664 -21.96 24.44 -19.69
CA GLY A 664 -20.86 25.40 -19.61
C GLY A 664 -19.80 25.08 -18.55
N GLY A 665 -19.77 23.86 -18.01
CA GLY A 665 -18.74 23.39 -17.08
C GLY A 665 -17.57 22.68 -17.77
N ARG A 666 -16.54 22.35 -16.99
CA ARG A 666 -15.40 21.52 -17.43
C ARG A 666 -15.53 20.10 -16.89
N PRO A 667 -15.71 19.07 -17.74
CA PRO A 667 -15.80 17.69 -17.27
C PRO A 667 -14.42 17.15 -16.92
N THR A 668 -14.26 16.66 -15.69
CA THR A 668 -13.05 15.97 -15.25
C THR A 668 -13.40 14.54 -14.83
N MET A 669 -12.98 13.57 -15.64
CA MET A 669 -13.04 12.15 -15.26
C MET A 669 -11.82 11.79 -14.40
N TRP A 670 -12.03 11.18 -13.24
CA TRP A 670 -10.96 10.88 -12.28
C TRP A 670 -11.04 9.47 -11.68
N LYS A 671 -10.04 9.14 -10.87
CA LYS A 671 -9.90 7.82 -10.23
C LYS A 671 -11.04 7.58 -9.24
N THR A 672 -11.52 6.34 -9.15
CA THR A 672 -12.51 5.95 -8.13
C THR A 672 -11.82 5.91 -6.76
N GLY A 673 -12.52 6.36 -5.71
CA GLY A 673 -12.07 6.36 -4.32
C GLY A 673 -12.31 7.70 -3.65
N HIS A 674 -13.06 7.70 -2.55
CA HIS A 674 -13.57 8.93 -1.94
C HIS A 674 -12.47 9.92 -1.50
N SER A 675 -11.37 9.41 -0.93
CA SER A 675 -10.22 10.24 -0.55
C SER A 675 -9.53 10.89 -1.76
N LEU A 676 -9.43 10.18 -2.89
CA LEU A 676 -8.85 10.74 -4.13
C LEU A 676 -9.75 11.79 -4.76
N MET A 677 -11.07 11.55 -4.73
CA MET A 677 -12.07 12.48 -5.25
C MET A 677 -12.06 13.78 -4.45
N LYS A 678 -12.07 13.73 -3.11
CA LYS A 678 -11.98 14.93 -2.26
C LYS A 678 -10.73 15.76 -2.51
N ARG A 679 -9.56 15.11 -2.61
CA ARG A 679 -8.32 15.82 -2.94
C ARG A 679 -8.39 16.49 -4.30
N LYS A 680 -8.98 15.82 -5.28
CA LYS A 680 -9.14 16.39 -6.63
C LYS A 680 -10.18 17.50 -6.69
N MET A 681 -11.26 17.41 -5.90
CA MET A 681 -12.22 18.49 -5.70
C MET A 681 -11.52 19.75 -5.20
N LEU A 682 -10.66 19.62 -4.18
CA LEU A 682 -9.89 20.75 -3.65
C LEU A 682 -8.84 21.26 -4.65
N GLU A 683 -8.07 20.38 -5.28
CA GLU A 683 -7.02 20.72 -6.25
C GLU A 683 -7.57 21.56 -7.41
N LEU A 684 -8.70 21.13 -7.98
CA LEU A 684 -9.34 21.82 -9.10
C LEU A 684 -10.22 22.98 -8.65
N ASN A 685 -10.50 23.09 -7.35
CA ASN A 685 -11.61 23.88 -6.85
C ASN A 685 -12.86 23.56 -7.68
N ALA A 686 -13.26 22.28 -7.74
CA ALA A 686 -14.44 21.85 -8.47
C ALA A 686 -15.71 22.27 -7.73
N VAL A 687 -16.81 22.46 -8.46
CA VAL A 687 -18.08 22.94 -7.86
C VAL A 687 -18.95 21.79 -7.35
N VAL A 688 -18.93 20.68 -8.06
CA VAL A 688 -19.63 19.45 -7.67
C VAL A 688 -18.88 18.25 -8.23
N GLY A 689 -18.95 17.12 -7.54
CA GLY A 689 -18.52 15.84 -8.08
C GLY A 689 -19.33 14.68 -7.54
N GLY A 690 -19.16 13.52 -8.16
CA GLY A 690 -19.81 12.30 -7.70
C GLY A 690 -19.16 11.03 -8.20
N GLU A 691 -19.35 9.94 -7.47
CA GLU A 691 -18.88 8.62 -7.82
C GLU A 691 -20.05 7.68 -8.07
N PHE A 692 -19.86 6.68 -8.93
CA PHE A 692 -20.87 5.67 -9.16
C PHE A 692 -21.25 4.86 -7.90
N SER A 693 -20.40 4.87 -6.87
CA SER A 693 -20.68 4.25 -5.56
C SER A 693 -21.73 4.98 -4.73
N GLY A 694 -22.07 6.24 -5.05
CA GLY A 694 -23.06 7.04 -4.33
C GLY A 694 -22.49 8.15 -3.43
N HIS A 695 -21.18 8.39 -3.45
CA HIS A 695 -20.59 9.57 -2.81
C HIS A 695 -20.79 10.79 -3.72
N PHE A 696 -21.20 11.92 -3.14
CA PHE A 696 -21.36 13.19 -3.84
C PHE A 696 -20.66 14.30 -3.07
N TYR A 697 -19.84 15.07 -3.78
CA TYR A 697 -19.01 16.13 -3.25
C TYR A 697 -19.57 17.46 -3.70
N ILE A 698 -20.35 18.13 -2.86
CA ILE A 698 -20.99 19.40 -3.22
C ILE A 698 -20.19 20.53 -2.58
N GLN A 699 -19.58 21.40 -3.40
CA GLN A 699 -18.93 22.63 -2.93
C GLN A 699 -19.88 23.83 -3.05
N ASP A 700 -20.81 23.81 -4.02
CA ASP A 700 -21.88 24.81 -4.15
C ASP A 700 -22.72 24.86 -2.87
N ARG A 701 -22.64 25.99 -2.14
CA ARG A 701 -23.34 26.25 -0.86
C ARG A 701 -22.96 25.31 0.29
N TRP A 702 -21.89 24.53 0.12
CA TRP A 702 -21.41 23.55 1.10
C TRP A 702 -19.87 23.49 1.13
N TYR A 703 -19.31 22.43 1.70
CA TYR A 703 -17.89 22.36 2.05
C TYR A 703 -17.06 21.42 1.16
N GLY A 704 -17.66 20.75 0.17
CA GLY A 704 -16.92 19.94 -0.82
C GLY A 704 -16.53 18.52 -0.38
N PHE A 705 -16.89 18.09 0.83
CA PHE A 705 -16.78 16.69 1.26
C PHE A 705 -18.01 15.87 0.85
N ASP A 706 -17.88 14.54 0.91
CA ASP A 706 -18.96 13.58 0.70
C ASP A 706 -19.95 13.55 1.87
N ASP A 707 -21.22 13.78 1.57
CA ASP A 707 -22.29 13.85 2.56
C ASP A 707 -23.61 13.35 1.95
N GLY A 708 -24.07 12.17 2.37
CA GLY A 708 -25.30 11.58 1.88
C GLY A 708 -26.53 12.39 2.28
N LEU A 709 -26.60 12.88 3.52
CA LEU A 709 -27.76 13.61 4.06
C LEU A 709 -27.90 14.97 3.37
N TYR A 710 -26.81 15.72 3.22
CA TYR A 710 -26.85 17.00 2.49
C TYR A 710 -27.20 16.78 1.02
N THR A 711 -26.65 15.73 0.39
CA THR A 711 -26.99 15.39 -1.00
C THR A 711 -28.47 15.06 -1.15
N ALA A 712 -29.04 14.29 -0.22
CA ALA A 712 -30.48 14.00 -0.21
C ALA A 712 -31.30 15.30 -0.13
N ALA A 713 -30.95 16.21 0.79
CA ALA A 713 -31.62 17.50 0.91
C ALA A 713 -31.55 18.33 -0.39
N ARG A 714 -30.37 18.39 -1.04
CA ARG A 714 -30.20 19.08 -2.33
C ARG A 714 -30.97 18.43 -3.47
N LEU A 715 -31.04 17.09 -3.53
CA LEU A 715 -31.86 16.40 -4.52
C LEU A 715 -33.35 16.70 -4.29
N LEU A 716 -33.82 16.68 -3.04
CA LEU A 716 -35.20 17.02 -2.69
C LEU A 716 -35.54 18.47 -3.06
N GLU A 717 -34.63 19.42 -2.81
CA GLU A 717 -34.75 20.82 -3.24
C GLU A 717 -35.02 20.90 -4.74
N ILE A 718 -34.16 20.29 -5.56
CA ILE A 718 -34.25 20.36 -7.02
C ILE A 718 -35.51 19.65 -7.52
N ILE A 719 -35.84 18.47 -6.99
CA ILE A 719 -37.02 17.70 -7.40
C ILE A 719 -38.31 18.43 -7.03
N SER A 720 -38.36 19.06 -5.86
CA SER A 720 -39.55 19.79 -5.40
C SER A 720 -39.92 20.96 -6.33
N GLN A 721 -38.92 21.58 -6.98
CA GLN A 721 -39.13 22.69 -7.92
C GLN A 721 -39.69 22.22 -9.28
N LYS A 722 -39.68 20.92 -9.56
CA LYS A 722 -40.19 20.35 -10.82
C LYS A 722 -41.63 19.88 -10.61
N ASN A 723 -42.54 20.36 -11.45
CA ASN A 723 -43.95 19.96 -11.42
C ASN A 723 -44.19 18.68 -12.23
N GLN A 724 -43.35 17.66 -12.03
CA GLN A 724 -43.47 16.37 -12.70
C GLN A 724 -43.06 15.23 -11.75
N PRO A 725 -43.64 14.03 -11.92
CA PRO A 725 -43.21 12.84 -11.18
C PRO A 725 -41.72 12.53 -11.35
N THR A 726 -41.12 11.91 -10.32
CA THR A 726 -39.69 11.61 -10.27
C THR A 726 -39.24 10.70 -11.42
N ASP A 727 -40.06 9.72 -11.80
CA ASP A 727 -39.79 8.83 -12.94
C ASP A 727 -39.68 9.60 -14.26
N GLN A 728 -40.58 10.56 -14.50
CA GLN A 728 -40.57 11.40 -15.70
C GLN A 728 -39.39 12.37 -15.71
N LEU A 729 -39.04 12.94 -14.55
CA LEU A 729 -37.87 13.79 -14.39
C LEU A 729 -36.60 13.06 -14.79
N PHE A 730 -36.40 11.86 -14.27
CA PHE A 730 -35.22 11.09 -14.64
C PHE A 730 -35.34 10.53 -16.05
N ALA A 731 -36.51 10.16 -16.57
CA ALA A 731 -36.64 9.69 -17.96
C ALA A 731 -36.19 10.72 -19.01
N ALA A 732 -36.24 12.02 -18.70
CA ALA A 732 -35.74 13.08 -19.58
C ALA A 732 -34.20 13.12 -19.68
N LEU A 733 -33.48 12.56 -18.69
CA LEU A 733 -32.02 12.50 -18.68
C LEU A 733 -31.50 11.31 -19.53
N PRO A 734 -30.37 11.46 -20.23
CA PRO A 734 -29.84 10.41 -21.10
C PRO A 734 -29.46 9.15 -20.32
N GLU A 735 -29.88 7.98 -20.79
CA GLU A 735 -29.59 6.66 -20.19
C GLU A 735 -28.97 5.73 -21.24
N ASP A 736 -27.90 5.03 -20.87
CA ASP A 736 -27.41 3.87 -21.62
C ASP A 736 -27.97 2.60 -20.96
N VAL A 737 -28.21 1.56 -21.76
CA VAL A 737 -28.35 0.20 -21.21
C VAL A 737 -27.01 -0.14 -20.55
N SER A 738 -27.02 -0.69 -19.33
CA SER A 738 -25.78 -1.00 -18.63
C SER A 738 -25.86 -2.30 -17.86
N THR A 739 -24.70 -2.90 -17.63
CA THR A 739 -24.56 -4.03 -16.72
C THR A 739 -24.51 -3.51 -15.27
N PRO A 740 -24.89 -4.35 -14.29
CA PRO A 740 -24.41 -4.15 -12.94
C PRO A 740 -22.88 -4.20 -12.90
N GLU A 741 -22.30 -3.85 -11.77
CA GLU A 741 -20.88 -4.09 -11.53
C GLU A 741 -20.58 -5.58 -11.55
N ILE A 742 -19.56 -5.97 -12.30
CA ILE A 742 -19.08 -7.35 -12.43
C ILE A 742 -17.75 -7.45 -11.72
N THR A 743 -17.59 -8.43 -10.83
CA THR A 743 -16.31 -8.73 -10.19
C THR A 743 -15.75 -10.07 -10.65
N ILE A 744 -14.45 -10.11 -10.93
CA ILE A 744 -13.70 -11.31 -11.27
C ILE A 744 -12.58 -11.46 -10.23
N ASP A 745 -12.47 -12.63 -9.60
CA ASP A 745 -11.37 -12.93 -8.70
C ASP A 745 -10.04 -12.95 -9.48
N SER A 746 -9.00 -12.34 -8.91
CA SER A 746 -7.69 -12.22 -9.53
C SER A 746 -6.59 -12.37 -8.47
N ASP A 747 -5.34 -12.28 -8.88
CA ASP A 747 -4.18 -12.24 -8.00
C ASP A 747 -3.76 -10.78 -7.76
N ASP A 748 -3.38 -10.44 -6.52
CA ASP A 748 -3.06 -9.05 -6.11
C ASP A 748 -1.87 -8.45 -6.86
N VAL A 749 -0.96 -9.27 -7.38
CA VAL A 749 0.18 -8.86 -8.20
C VAL A 749 -0.19 -8.91 -9.69
N ARG A 750 -0.84 -9.99 -10.14
CA ARG A 750 -1.16 -10.18 -11.57
C ARG A 750 -2.13 -9.11 -12.08
N LYS A 751 -3.09 -8.66 -11.27
CA LYS A 751 -4.14 -7.70 -11.69
C LYS A 751 -3.59 -6.41 -12.31
N PHE A 752 -2.44 -5.90 -11.84
CA PHE A 752 -1.83 -4.68 -12.38
C PHE A 752 -1.09 -4.92 -13.69
N SER A 753 -0.34 -6.02 -13.80
CA SER A 753 0.37 -6.37 -15.06
C SER A 753 -0.60 -6.71 -16.18
N LEU A 754 -1.72 -7.38 -15.88
CA LEU A 754 -2.76 -7.70 -16.85
C LEU A 754 -3.36 -6.45 -17.52
N LEU A 755 -3.52 -5.35 -16.79
CA LEU A 755 -4.07 -4.11 -17.36
C LEU A 755 -3.13 -3.48 -18.39
N GLN A 756 -1.81 -3.61 -18.19
CA GLN A 756 -0.83 -3.13 -19.18
C GLN A 756 -0.92 -3.96 -20.47
N GLU A 757 -1.06 -5.28 -20.33
CA GLU A 757 -1.23 -6.20 -21.46
C GLU A 757 -2.54 -5.91 -22.23
N LEU A 758 -3.65 -5.75 -21.52
CA LEU A 758 -4.95 -5.40 -22.12
C LEU A 758 -4.94 -4.02 -22.78
N SER A 759 -4.28 -3.03 -22.18
CA SER A 759 -4.18 -1.69 -22.77
C SER A 759 -3.37 -1.68 -24.07
N ALA A 760 -2.46 -2.64 -24.28
CA ALA A 760 -1.65 -2.76 -25.49
C ALA A 760 -2.32 -3.62 -26.59
N ASP A 761 -3.44 -4.27 -26.29
CA ASP A 761 -4.19 -5.09 -27.23
C ASP A 761 -4.88 -4.22 -28.29
N SER A 762 -4.38 -4.30 -29.53
CA SER A 762 -4.89 -3.51 -30.65
C SER A 762 -6.29 -3.91 -31.08
N GLU A 763 -6.71 -5.17 -30.92
CA GLU A 763 -8.05 -5.63 -31.27
C GLU A 763 -9.08 -5.18 -30.23
N LEU A 764 -8.70 -5.17 -28.95
CA LEU A 764 -9.55 -4.67 -27.87
C LEU A 764 -9.82 -3.16 -28.01
N THR A 765 -8.77 -2.41 -28.35
CA THR A 765 -8.79 -0.93 -28.39
C THR A 765 -9.15 -0.35 -29.77
N ALA A 766 -9.24 -1.19 -30.81
CA ALA A 766 -9.54 -0.76 -32.17
C ALA A 766 -10.84 0.05 -32.29
N GLY A 767 -10.73 1.29 -32.78
CA GLY A 767 -11.85 2.18 -33.04
C GLY A 767 -12.45 2.84 -31.80
N ALA A 768 -11.74 2.82 -30.67
CA ALA A 768 -12.16 3.43 -29.42
C ALA A 768 -11.22 4.53 -28.93
N ARG A 769 -11.74 5.39 -28.07
CA ARG A 769 -10.95 6.27 -27.21
C ARG A 769 -10.65 5.53 -25.91
N VAL A 770 -9.38 5.46 -25.55
CA VAL A 770 -8.92 4.71 -24.37
C VAL A 770 -8.49 5.65 -23.27
N PHE A 771 -8.91 5.35 -22.04
CA PHE A 771 -8.57 6.07 -20.83
C PHE A 771 -7.93 5.14 -19.81
N ASN A 772 -6.72 5.53 -19.36
CA ASN A 772 -5.92 4.77 -18.41
C ASN A 772 -5.79 5.47 -17.06
N THR A 773 -6.76 6.31 -16.70
CA THR A 773 -6.76 7.09 -15.45
C THR A 773 -6.83 6.19 -14.22
N ASP A 774 -7.70 5.17 -14.26
CA ASP A 774 -7.89 4.18 -13.21
C ASP A 774 -8.44 2.88 -13.84
N GLY A 775 -7.55 1.91 -14.06
CA GLY A 775 -7.81 0.77 -14.91
C GLY A 775 -7.78 1.13 -16.40
N LEU A 776 -8.58 0.43 -17.19
CA LEU A 776 -8.71 0.57 -18.64
C LEU A 776 -10.19 0.80 -18.98
N ARG A 777 -10.54 2.05 -19.32
CA ARG A 777 -11.85 2.43 -19.85
C ARG A 777 -11.76 2.66 -21.36
N ILE A 778 -12.60 1.97 -22.11
CA ILE A 778 -12.59 1.95 -23.57
C ILE A 778 -13.93 2.47 -24.05
N GLU A 779 -13.95 3.64 -24.67
CA GLU A 779 -15.16 4.29 -25.17
C GLU A 779 -15.25 4.19 -26.69
N PHE A 780 -16.30 3.51 -27.15
CA PHE A 780 -16.74 3.45 -28.55
C PHE A 780 -17.84 4.49 -28.82
N ALA A 781 -18.20 4.67 -30.08
CA ALA A 781 -19.26 5.61 -30.47
C ALA A 781 -20.63 5.29 -29.86
N ASP A 782 -20.92 4.01 -29.64
CA ASP A 782 -22.22 3.46 -29.22
C ASP A 782 -22.19 2.78 -27.84
N GLY A 783 -21.07 2.85 -27.11
CA GLY A 783 -20.96 2.30 -25.76
C GLY A 783 -19.54 2.33 -25.21
N TRP A 784 -19.35 1.82 -23.99
CA TRP A 784 -18.06 1.76 -23.33
C TRP A 784 -17.94 0.54 -22.42
N GLY A 785 -16.70 0.13 -22.16
CA GLY A 785 -16.36 -0.91 -21.20
C GLY A 785 -15.24 -0.46 -20.29
N LEU A 786 -15.28 -0.88 -19.02
CA LEU A 786 -14.25 -0.62 -18.02
C LEU A 786 -13.79 -1.94 -17.43
N ILE A 787 -12.48 -2.05 -17.21
CA ILE A 787 -11.87 -3.03 -16.33
C ILE A 787 -10.86 -2.31 -15.42
N ARG A 788 -10.97 -2.47 -14.11
CA ARG A 788 -10.05 -1.85 -13.16
C ARG A 788 -9.69 -2.80 -12.01
N PRO A 789 -8.51 -2.64 -11.38
CA PRO A 789 -8.16 -3.42 -10.21
C PRO A 789 -8.87 -2.84 -8.99
N SER A 790 -9.41 -3.70 -8.13
CA SER A 790 -9.85 -3.27 -6.80
C SER A 790 -8.62 -2.92 -5.95
N ASN A 791 -8.71 -1.79 -5.25
CA ASN A 791 -7.65 -1.30 -4.35
C ASN A 791 -7.71 -1.95 -2.96
N THR A 792 -8.81 -2.63 -2.64
CA THR A 792 -9.07 -3.23 -1.33
C THR A 792 -9.14 -4.75 -1.37
N THR A 793 -9.39 -5.34 -2.53
CA THR A 793 -9.54 -6.80 -2.69
C THR A 793 -8.76 -7.32 -3.92
N PRO A 794 -8.38 -8.61 -3.94
CA PRO A 794 -7.77 -9.28 -5.10
C PRO A 794 -8.82 -9.58 -6.18
N LYS A 795 -9.48 -8.51 -6.67
CA LYS A 795 -10.56 -8.60 -7.66
C LYS A 795 -10.35 -7.57 -8.76
N LEU A 796 -10.80 -7.91 -9.96
CA LEU A 796 -11.01 -6.98 -11.07
C LEU A 796 -12.48 -6.61 -11.10
N THR A 797 -12.75 -5.31 -11.24
CA THR A 797 -14.09 -4.76 -11.34
C THR A 797 -14.33 -4.31 -12.78
N LEU A 798 -15.46 -4.71 -13.35
CA LEU A 798 -15.86 -4.40 -14.72
C LEU A 798 -17.26 -3.79 -14.76
N ARG A 799 -17.48 -2.92 -15.74
CA ARG A 799 -18.80 -2.35 -16.06
C ARG A 799 -18.87 -2.09 -17.55
N PHE A 800 -20.03 -2.36 -18.15
CA PHE A 800 -20.29 -2.11 -19.55
C PHE A 800 -21.59 -1.31 -19.71
N ALA A 801 -21.61 -0.38 -20.66
CA ALA A 801 -22.85 0.30 -21.04
C ALA A 801 -22.84 0.66 -22.53
N GLY A 802 -24.02 0.81 -23.13
CA GLY A 802 -24.15 1.22 -24.51
C GLY A 802 -25.57 1.61 -24.89
N ASN A 803 -25.72 2.06 -26.14
CA ASN A 803 -27.00 2.51 -26.68
C ASN A 803 -28.08 1.41 -26.66
N ASN A 804 -27.66 0.14 -26.76
CA ASN A 804 -28.54 -1.02 -26.82
C ASN A 804 -27.81 -2.30 -26.36
N ALA A 805 -28.57 -3.39 -26.24
CA ALA A 805 -28.04 -4.69 -25.82
C ALA A 805 -26.96 -5.23 -26.77
N GLU A 806 -27.10 -5.02 -28.09
CA GLU A 806 -26.14 -5.48 -29.10
C GLU A 806 -24.75 -4.85 -28.92
N ALA A 807 -24.71 -3.55 -28.62
CA ALA A 807 -23.48 -2.83 -28.32
C ALA A 807 -22.78 -3.39 -27.07
N ILE A 808 -23.54 -3.64 -26.00
CA ILE A 808 -23.00 -4.23 -24.76
C ILE A 808 -22.44 -5.62 -25.03
N THR A 809 -23.20 -6.51 -25.68
CA THR A 809 -22.75 -7.87 -25.99
C THR A 809 -21.48 -7.85 -26.83
N ARG A 810 -21.38 -6.95 -27.82
CA ARG A 810 -20.17 -6.79 -28.63
C ARG A 810 -18.97 -6.34 -27.80
N ILE A 811 -19.14 -5.36 -26.90
CA ILE A 811 -18.06 -4.85 -26.05
C ILE A 811 -17.63 -5.92 -25.02
N GLN A 812 -18.58 -6.60 -24.40
CA GLN A 812 -18.33 -7.74 -23.52
C GLN A 812 -17.55 -8.84 -24.23
N GLN A 813 -17.95 -9.21 -25.46
CA GLN A 813 -17.27 -10.24 -26.22
C GLN A 813 -15.82 -9.85 -26.55
N ARG A 814 -15.56 -8.58 -26.92
CA ARG A 814 -14.18 -8.08 -27.13
C ARG A 814 -13.34 -8.19 -25.86
N MET A 815 -13.88 -7.74 -24.73
CA MET A 815 -13.18 -7.83 -23.45
C MET A 815 -12.93 -9.29 -23.05
N LYS A 816 -13.92 -10.17 -23.24
CA LYS A 816 -13.79 -11.61 -22.96
C LYS A 816 -12.71 -12.26 -23.81
N GLN A 817 -12.65 -11.94 -25.10
CA GLN A 817 -11.61 -12.44 -26.00
C GLN A 817 -10.21 -11.98 -25.55
N ALA A 818 -10.05 -10.70 -25.20
CA ALA A 818 -8.78 -10.19 -24.68
C ALA A 818 -8.39 -10.86 -23.35
N LEU A 819 -9.30 -10.96 -22.39
CA LEU A 819 -9.06 -11.66 -21.12
C LEU A 819 -8.69 -13.13 -21.34
N THR A 820 -9.36 -13.83 -22.26
CA THR A 820 -9.03 -15.24 -22.57
C THR A 820 -7.62 -15.40 -23.15
N ARG A 821 -7.11 -14.38 -23.87
CA ARG A 821 -5.74 -14.40 -24.41
C ARG A 821 -4.66 -14.16 -23.35
N TYR A 822 -4.85 -13.15 -22.52
CA TYR A 822 -3.82 -12.67 -21.58
C TYR A 822 -3.93 -13.27 -20.17
N ALA A 823 -5.10 -13.79 -19.82
CA ALA A 823 -5.41 -14.39 -18.53
C ALA A 823 -6.43 -15.54 -18.67
N PRO A 824 -6.09 -16.64 -19.39
CA PRO A 824 -6.98 -17.78 -19.62
C PRO A 824 -7.42 -18.49 -18.33
N GLU A 825 -6.72 -18.27 -17.21
CA GLU A 825 -7.07 -18.78 -15.90
C GLU A 825 -8.29 -18.08 -15.26
N LEU A 826 -8.64 -16.88 -15.72
CA LEU A 826 -9.73 -16.11 -15.14
C LEU A 826 -11.10 -16.67 -15.56
N LYS A 827 -11.99 -16.84 -14.58
CA LYS A 827 -13.38 -17.19 -14.83
C LYS A 827 -14.18 -15.94 -15.19
N VAL A 828 -14.41 -15.71 -16.47
CA VAL A 828 -15.17 -14.55 -16.97
C VAL A 828 -16.69 -14.84 -16.91
N PRO A 829 -17.48 -14.12 -16.08
CA PRO A 829 -18.87 -14.46 -15.78
C PRO A 829 -19.90 -13.83 -16.74
N PHE A 830 -19.48 -13.45 -17.95
CA PHE A 830 -20.32 -12.84 -18.99
C PHE A 830 -19.99 -13.38 -20.37
#